data_AF-A0A9N7YNF8-F1
#
_entry.id   AF-A0A9N7YNF8-F1
#
_cell.length_a   1.000
_cell.length_b   1.000
_cell.length_c   1.000
_cell.angle_alpha   90.00
_cell.angle_beta   90.00
_cell.angle_gamma   90.00
#
_symmetry.space_group_name_H-M   'P 1'
#
loop_
_entity.id
_entity.type
_entity.pdbx_description
1 polymer ?
#
loop_
_entity_poly.entity_id
_entity_poly.type
_entity_poly.pdbx_seq_one_letter_code
_entity_poly.pdbx_strand_id
1 'polypeptide(L)'
;MSMYGSQQGLNMNRRSGSKGDLAGPGNYSYSRSEVVHGGGNGYDPYMDGSKTFTYTKSTKGGTGGGMTSTTMGRVGSGNAGGMWGGMGAPEDNGMWVSGNARGMGSGMGGGMMTTTMSGVGSGMAGGMGGGMGGGMMSGTMSGVGSGMGGGMMSGMSSSNHSAIHQRAMNLQGQCQEYLKNAEHQLQSGGNQGEAERCMMMAREMIEQLKGCAMDLRQMGQPNDNVLRGLEQCTDQLKGVHMQMSGSMKRRRSTRAGSWDEPGRSFTDALAWISQQKRLIETSPWGDDHDAIEQQLINHQKFHKSIQKSGEVDRARDDLMSKGDKGNLHALEQEWDSLQQISYGRTQQLQDLQQIIQDISKEIMWVNDREEEELMFDWGDKNIDKYIPEKQEKYSKLMSALEEKEKHLNKLKIKVDALLKNNHPAAEKIEAYKDTLQTQWSWLLQITKCIDTHLKENAAYSQFFREANDTYSNLQKEHESVRKKFTCDKNTSLENLQELLKGLEREKEKIMDNKRQVQHLVSKSRTIVRLKPRNPEDKSSSGVIVKALCDFKRDQKVILKGNEAILKDNSQRSKWDVTGPGGLDMLVPSVCLIIPPPNPLGISLASKNDQYYEAILSIWNQLYINVKSLIAWQYCLIDIRRISSLDITMLSKMRPEEYRQMIKSLETNYEEFKRSCNGSQMFAEEDKKEIENQFSGAQRRYDQLVVQLPTYIVRQDGAQQAAAQQAAAQQAAERQRQQQLILQQQQEQAAAEAEARRREEEARRLEEERRIAEQKKNVIKKEVGKVTRTDGGKKKVGSSSSSSSSSSSSRSLSELHALRLRLEAAEGSLSRHVHICLGDDGEHDCGLRITQLR
;
A
#
# COMPACT_ATOMS: atom_id res chain seq x y z
N MET A 1 29.25 26.63 -58.26
CA MET A 1 30.66 27.01 -58.42
C MET A 1 31.37 26.67 -57.12
N SER A 2 32.38 25.80 -56.99
CA SER A 2 33.15 24.90 -57.86
C SER A 2 33.85 23.95 -56.85
N MET A 3 33.60 22.63 -56.88
CA MET A 3 34.46 21.58 -57.46
C MET A 3 35.68 21.15 -56.61
N TYR A 4 35.65 19.88 -56.18
CA TYR A 4 36.65 18.79 -56.30
C TYR A 4 36.21 17.71 -55.29
N GLY A 5 35.77 16.48 -55.59
CA GLY A 5 35.80 15.68 -56.81
C GLY A 5 36.75 14.48 -56.67
N SER A 6 36.23 13.28 -56.34
CA SER A 6 36.70 11.99 -56.92
C SER A 6 35.78 10.83 -56.49
N GLN A 7 35.04 10.30 -57.48
CA GLN A 7 34.34 9.01 -57.47
C GLN A 7 35.27 7.93 -58.04
N GLN A 8 35.14 6.69 -57.55
CA GLN A 8 35.30 5.42 -58.28
C GLN A 8 34.77 4.31 -57.34
N GLY A 9 33.94 3.35 -57.70
CA GLY A 9 33.25 2.98 -58.93
C GLY A 9 32.36 1.77 -58.59
N LEU A 10 31.14 1.75 -59.11
CA LEU A 10 30.18 0.66 -58.97
C LEU A 10 30.65 -0.55 -59.81
N ASN A 11 30.54 -1.76 -59.25
CA ASN A 11 30.38 -2.96 -60.07
C ASN A 11 29.44 -3.95 -59.37
N MET A 12 28.24 -4.10 -59.93
CA MET A 12 27.33 -5.18 -59.62
C MET A 12 27.70 -6.40 -60.48
N ASN A 13 27.89 -7.57 -59.86
CA ASN A 13 27.48 -8.82 -60.50
C ASN A 13 27.19 -9.94 -59.49
N ARG A 14 26.10 -10.65 -59.76
CA ARG A 14 25.53 -11.79 -59.02
C ARG A 14 26.49 -12.99 -58.95
N ARG A 15 26.53 -13.70 -57.81
CA ARG A 15 26.26 -15.15 -57.71
C ARG A 15 26.24 -15.65 -56.24
N SER A 16 25.10 -16.23 -55.88
CA SER A 16 24.91 -17.51 -55.18
C SER A 16 25.84 -17.92 -54.03
N GLY A 17 25.24 -17.99 -52.82
CA GLY A 17 25.41 -19.09 -51.89
C GLY A 17 26.59 -19.02 -50.91
N SER A 18 26.30 -18.68 -49.65
CA SER A 18 26.88 -19.42 -48.52
C SER A 18 26.00 -19.26 -47.28
N LYS A 19 25.66 -20.40 -46.68
CA LYS A 19 25.07 -20.50 -45.32
C LYS A 19 26.01 -19.79 -44.34
N GLY A 20 25.45 -18.98 -43.44
CA GLY A 20 26.18 -18.46 -42.30
C GLY A 20 26.27 -19.55 -41.23
N ASP A 21 27.50 -19.94 -40.90
CA ASP A 21 27.84 -20.83 -39.80
C ASP A 21 27.35 -20.24 -38.46
N LEU A 22 26.35 -20.90 -37.87
CA LEU A 22 25.88 -20.70 -36.50
C LEU A 22 26.19 -21.97 -35.70
N ALA A 23 27.45 -22.17 -35.36
CA ALA A 23 27.89 -23.08 -34.30
C ALA A 23 29.37 -22.83 -34.02
N GLY A 24 29.65 -21.97 -33.06
CA GLY A 24 30.97 -21.84 -32.47
C GLY A 24 30.78 -21.34 -31.04
N PRO A 25 31.17 -22.09 -30.01
CA PRO A 25 31.10 -21.61 -28.64
C PRO A 25 32.19 -20.54 -28.49
N GLY A 26 31.77 -19.28 -28.60
CA GLY A 26 32.52 -18.18 -28.04
C GLY A 26 32.67 -18.43 -26.55
N ASN A 27 33.91 -18.61 -26.12
CA ASN A 27 34.31 -18.82 -24.75
C ASN A 27 34.01 -17.55 -23.93
N TYR A 28 32.73 -17.32 -23.59
CA TYR A 28 32.35 -16.37 -22.55
C TYR A 28 32.54 -17.06 -21.22
N SER A 29 33.69 -16.81 -20.59
CA SER A 29 33.94 -17.16 -19.20
C SER A 29 32.99 -16.34 -18.30
N TYR A 30 31.75 -16.79 -18.14
CA TYR A 30 30.89 -16.35 -17.04
C TYR A 30 31.30 -17.14 -15.80
N SER A 31 31.95 -16.46 -14.85
CA SER A 31 32.13 -16.97 -13.49
C SER A 31 30.76 -17.33 -12.89
N ARG A 32 30.60 -18.62 -12.63
CA ARG A 32 29.39 -19.33 -12.19
C ARG A 32 29.01 -18.93 -10.74
N SER A 33 27.77 -18.52 -10.53
CA SER A 33 27.23 -18.23 -9.19
C SER A 33 26.92 -19.52 -8.45
N GLU A 34 27.72 -19.90 -7.46
CA GLU A 34 27.38 -21.02 -6.56
C GLU A 34 26.23 -20.63 -5.61
N VAL A 35 25.04 -21.16 -5.85
CA VAL A 35 23.90 -21.04 -4.93
C VAL A 35 24.10 -21.99 -3.75
N VAL A 36 24.36 -21.45 -2.57
CA VAL A 36 24.41 -22.22 -1.32
C VAL A 36 23.03 -22.82 -1.05
N HIS A 37 22.93 -24.15 -1.12
CA HIS A 37 21.73 -24.87 -0.70
C HIS A 37 21.70 -24.92 0.83
N GLY A 38 20.89 -24.06 1.44
CA GLY A 38 20.48 -24.21 2.83
C GLY A 38 19.50 -25.37 2.94
N GLY A 39 19.96 -26.51 3.48
CA GLY A 39 19.08 -27.60 3.89
C GLY A 39 18.21 -27.16 5.06
N GLY A 40 16.89 -27.26 4.91
CA GLY A 40 15.94 -26.90 5.94
C GLY A 40 14.52 -27.37 5.60
N ASN A 41 14.23 -28.64 5.90
CA ASN A 41 12.86 -29.05 6.21
C ASN A 41 12.47 -28.36 7.52
N GLY A 42 11.45 -27.52 7.50
CA GLY A 42 10.98 -26.83 8.69
C GLY A 42 9.62 -26.19 8.45
N TYR A 43 8.58 -26.94 8.78
CA TYR A 43 7.29 -26.40 9.21
C TYR A 43 7.54 -25.32 10.27
N ASP A 44 6.90 -24.16 10.19
CA ASP A 44 6.71 -23.29 11.36
C ASP A 44 5.26 -22.80 11.39
N PRO A 45 4.51 -23.03 12.48
CA PRO A 45 3.11 -22.68 12.60
C PRO A 45 2.94 -21.22 13.06
N TYR A 46 1.86 -20.61 12.57
CA TYR A 46 1.28 -19.39 13.10
C TYR A 46 1.06 -19.50 14.62
N MET A 47 1.60 -18.54 15.38
CA MET A 47 1.06 -18.17 16.69
C MET A 47 1.00 -16.65 16.84
N ASP A 48 -0.20 -16.22 17.22
CA ASP A 48 -0.60 -14.89 17.65
C ASP A 48 -0.01 -14.57 19.04
N GLY A 49 0.23 -13.29 19.35
CA GLY A 49 0.79 -12.89 20.64
C GLY A 49 1.37 -11.47 20.73
N SER A 50 0.49 -10.51 20.98
CA SER A 50 0.65 -9.46 22.02
C SER A 50 1.95 -8.65 22.04
N LYS A 51 1.96 -7.48 21.36
CA LYS A 51 2.97 -6.42 21.63
C LYS A 51 2.52 -5.54 22.80
N THR A 52 3.12 -5.79 23.96
CA THR A 52 3.19 -4.87 25.10
C THR A 52 4.19 -3.74 24.80
N PHE A 53 3.76 -2.50 25.09
CA PHE A 53 4.57 -1.29 24.98
C PHE A 53 5.64 -1.25 26.08
N THR A 54 6.86 -0.82 25.75
CA THR A 54 7.83 -0.33 26.74
C THR A 54 8.42 1.00 26.27
N TYR A 55 8.05 2.05 26.99
CA TYR A 55 8.49 3.43 26.82
C TYR A 55 9.81 3.59 27.58
N THR A 56 10.89 4.03 26.94
CA THR A 56 12.08 4.54 27.65
C THR A 56 12.17 6.04 27.51
N LYS A 57 11.96 6.70 28.64
CA LYS A 57 12.01 8.14 28.87
C LYS A 57 13.45 8.49 29.26
N SER A 58 14.07 9.44 28.57
CA SER A 58 15.25 10.13 29.10
C SER A 58 15.05 11.63 28.97
N THR A 59 15.24 12.32 30.09
CA THR A 59 15.07 13.77 30.22
C THR A 59 16.23 14.31 31.05
N LYS A 60 16.77 15.45 30.57
CA LYS A 60 17.38 16.58 31.29
C LYS A 60 18.91 16.70 31.46
N GLY A 61 19.36 17.91 31.10
CA GLY A 61 20.57 18.64 31.54
C GLY A 61 21.55 18.85 30.39
N GLY A 62 21.91 20.04 29.91
CA GLY A 62 21.84 21.42 30.41
C GLY A 62 23.14 22.14 29.99
N THR A 63 23.09 23.47 29.84
CA THR A 63 24.17 24.44 29.46
C THR A 63 24.39 24.63 27.94
N GLY A 64 24.49 25.83 27.35
CA GLY A 64 24.53 27.20 27.85
C GLY A 64 25.42 28.07 26.93
N GLY A 65 24.90 29.21 26.45
CA GLY A 65 25.63 30.27 25.71
C GLY A 65 25.51 30.17 24.18
N GLY A 66 25.24 31.20 23.38
CA GLY A 66 25.16 32.65 23.57
C GLY A 66 25.56 33.33 22.24
N MET A 67 24.99 34.50 21.95
CA MET A 67 25.42 35.53 20.97
C MET A 67 24.77 35.61 19.56
N THR A 68 23.80 36.54 19.47
CA THR A 68 23.68 37.67 18.52
C THR A 68 23.93 37.51 17.00
N SER A 69 22.93 37.85 16.16
CA SER A 69 22.92 39.14 15.41
C SER A 69 21.70 39.29 14.49
N THR A 70 21.03 40.42 14.67
CA THR A 70 20.04 41.07 13.82
C THR A 70 20.63 41.44 12.45
N THR A 71 19.89 41.28 11.35
CA THR A 71 19.80 42.31 10.29
C THR A 71 18.54 42.18 9.43
N MET A 72 17.76 43.26 9.39
CA MET A 72 16.71 43.55 8.41
C MET A 72 17.29 43.71 7.00
N GLY A 73 16.48 43.38 5.99
CA GLY A 73 16.71 43.78 4.61
C GLY A 73 15.40 43.74 3.81
N ARG A 74 14.69 44.88 3.77
CA ARG A 74 13.47 45.12 2.99
C ARG A 74 13.78 46.19 1.93
N VAL A 75 13.78 45.83 0.65
CA VAL A 75 13.60 46.67 -0.56
C VAL A 75 13.26 45.68 -1.68
N GLY A 76 12.35 45.84 -2.63
CA GLY A 76 11.51 46.93 -3.12
C GLY A 76 11.01 46.52 -4.52
N SER A 77 9.87 47.06 -4.91
CA SER A 77 9.03 46.78 -6.08
C SER A 77 9.71 46.65 -7.46
N GLY A 78 9.07 45.88 -8.34
CA GLY A 78 9.22 45.95 -9.80
C GLY A 78 7.96 45.46 -10.49
N ASN A 79 7.14 46.42 -10.96
CA ASN A 79 5.85 46.26 -11.61
C ASN A 79 6.02 46.24 -13.14
N ALA A 80 5.41 45.29 -13.84
CA ALA A 80 5.05 45.34 -15.27
C ALA A 80 4.02 44.21 -15.51
N GLY A 81 2.79 44.41 -15.99
CA GLY A 81 2.26 45.45 -16.86
C GLY A 81 2.22 44.91 -18.30
N GLY A 82 1.16 44.18 -18.67
CA GLY A 82 0.97 43.64 -20.02
C GLY A 82 -0.41 43.02 -20.24
N MET A 83 -1.39 43.86 -20.58
CA MET A 83 -2.70 43.50 -21.16
C MET A 83 -2.54 43.19 -22.66
N TRP A 84 -3.27 42.22 -23.21
CA TRP A 84 -3.90 42.11 -24.56
C TRP A 84 -4.63 40.73 -24.54
N GLY A 85 -5.98 40.62 -24.51
CA GLY A 85 -6.92 40.73 -25.64
C GLY A 85 -6.66 39.63 -26.68
N GLY A 86 -7.52 38.70 -27.10
CA GLY A 86 -8.96 38.40 -26.99
C GLY A 86 -9.28 37.35 -28.07
N MET A 87 -10.51 36.79 -28.07
CA MET A 87 -11.10 35.86 -29.08
C MET A 87 -10.55 34.42 -29.06
N GLY A 88 -11.33 33.34 -29.19
CA GLY A 88 -12.77 33.17 -29.42
C GLY A 88 -13.10 31.67 -29.26
N ALA A 89 -14.34 31.38 -28.89
CA ALA A 89 -14.92 30.03 -28.90
C ALA A 89 -15.02 29.48 -30.34
N PRO A 90 -15.31 28.17 -30.50
CA PRO A 90 -16.73 27.83 -30.58
C PRO A 90 -17.13 26.61 -29.76
N GLU A 91 -18.42 26.62 -29.44
CA GLU A 91 -19.24 25.54 -28.91
C GLU A 91 -19.34 24.39 -29.93
N ASP A 92 -19.49 23.16 -29.44
CA ASP A 92 -20.52 22.30 -30.01
C ASP A 92 -21.09 21.30 -28.99
N ASN A 93 -22.40 21.15 -29.09
CA ASN A 93 -23.33 20.49 -28.18
C ASN A 93 -23.30 18.97 -28.29
N GLY A 94 -23.55 18.28 -27.16
CA GLY A 94 -23.77 16.83 -27.12
C GLY A 94 -24.35 16.37 -25.78
N MET A 95 -25.62 16.69 -25.56
CA MET A 95 -26.39 16.40 -24.34
C MET A 95 -27.06 15.03 -24.46
N TRP A 96 -26.80 14.06 -23.56
CA TRP A 96 -27.75 12.96 -23.23
C TRP A 96 -27.59 12.49 -21.76
N VAL A 97 -28.54 12.95 -20.95
CA VAL A 97 -29.39 12.23 -19.97
C VAL A 97 -28.77 11.19 -19.01
N SER A 98 -28.84 11.58 -17.73
CA SER A 98 -29.15 10.84 -16.48
C SER A 98 -29.23 9.31 -16.46
N GLY A 99 -28.56 8.73 -15.46
CA GLY A 99 -28.84 7.39 -14.92
C GLY A 99 -28.24 7.19 -13.53
N ASN A 100 -28.96 7.66 -12.50
CA ASN A 100 -28.74 7.26 -11.10
C ASN A 100 -29.08 5.77 -10.95
N ALA A 101 -28.15 4.94 -10.48
CA ALA A 101 -28.49 3.62 -9.95
C ALA A 101 -27.70 3.36 -8.66
N ARG A 102 -28.44 3.37 -7.56
CA ARG A 102 -28.04 2.97 -6.21
C ARG A 102 -27.68 1.48 -6.21
N GLY A 103 -26.59 1.16 -5.51
CA GLY A 103 -26.24 -0.21 -5.16
C GLY A 103 -27.27 -0.84 -4.22
N MET A 104 -27.73 -2.04 -4.59
CA MET A 104 -28.38 -3.00 -3.70
C MET A 104 -27.46 -4.22 -3.60
N GLY A 105 -27.25 -4.67 -2.37
CA GLY A 105 -26.47 -5.86 -2.07
C GLY A 105 -27.24 -7.16 -2.36
N SER A 106 -26.47 -8.24 -2.52
CA SER A 106 -26.79 -9.66 -2.31
C SER A 106 -25.44 -10.38 -2.50
N GLY A 107 -24.93 -11.29 -1.67
CA GLY A 107 -25.62 -12.25 -0.81
C GLY A 107 -25.79 -13.57 -1.58
N MET A 108 -24.74 -14.40 -1.61
CA MET A 108 -24.70 -15.83 -2.01
C MET A 108 -23.22 -16.27 -1.92
N GLY A 109 -22.78 -17.33 -1.22
CA GLY A 109 -23.45 -18.55 -0.81
C GLY A 109 -23.06 -19.70 -1.76
N GLY A 110 -21.95 -20.38 -1.46
CA GLY A 110 -21.54 -21.64 -2.12
C GLY A 110 -20.25 -22.13 -1.47
N GLY A 111 -20.13 -23.34 -0.92
CA GLY A 111 -20.86 -24.57 -1.21
C GLY A 111 -19.83 -25.65 -1.52
N MET A 112 -19.68 -26.59 -0.60
CA MET A 112 -18.67 -27.65 -0.52
C MET A 112 -18.61 -28.56 -1.76
N MET A 113 -17.42 -29.06 -2.08
CA MET A 113 -17.25 -30.42 -2.64
C MET A 113 -15.99 -31.07 -2.04
N THR A 114 -16.26 -32.02 -1.15
CA THR A 114 -15.35 -33.02 -0.59
C THR A 114 -15.36 -34.24 -1.51
N THR A 115 -14.20 -34.74 -1.92
CA THR A 115 -14.05 -36.12 -2.42
C THR A 115 -12.94 -36.82 -1.66
N THR A 116 -13.37 -37.86 -0.96
CA THR A 116 -12.64 -38.85 -0.16
C THR A 116 -11.72 -39.72 -1.01
N MET A 117 -10.49 -39.98 -0.54
CA MET A 117 -9.84 -41.29 -0.75
C MET A 117 -9.03 -41.71 0.50
N SER A 118 -9.52 -42.80 1.08
CA SER A 118 -8.93 -43.71 2.06
C SER A 118 -7.52 -44.15 1.64
N GLY A 119 -6.51 -44.38 2.49
CA GLY A 119 -6.57 -44.95 3.84
C GLY A 119 -6.35 -46.46 3.78
N VAL A 120 -5.10 -46.91 3.56
CA VAL A 120 -4.66 -48.26 3.93
C VAL A 120 -3.23 -48.18 4.46
N GLY A 121 -3.12 -48.13 5.79
CA GLY A 121 -1.90 -48.44 6.51
C GLY A 121 -2.00 -49.88 7.03
N SER A 122 -0.93 -50.65 6.86
CA SER A 122 -0.71 -51.88 7.59
C SER A 122 0.65 -51.79 8.25
N GLY A 123 0.65 -51.56 9.56
CA GLY A 123 1.77 -51.82 10.43
C GLY A 123 1.77 -53.28 10.86
N MET A 124 2.95 -53.86 11.03
CA MET A 124 3.17 -54.99 11.92
C MET A 124 4.36 -54.67 12.81
N ALA A 125 4.08 -54.67 14.11
CA ALA A 125 5.02 -54.59 15.20
C ALA A 125 5.26 -55.99 15.79
N GLY A 126 6.38 -56.14 16.50
CA GLY A 126 6.74 -57.27 17.36
C GLY A 126 8.21 -57.63 17.15
N GLY A 127 9.11 -57.65 18.13
CA GLY A 127 8.99 -57.68 19.59
C GLY A 127 9.95 -58.76 20.13
N MET A 128 10.62 -58.48 21.26
CA MET A 128 11.46 -59.40 22.07
C MET A 128 12.85 -59.70 21.47
N GLY A 129 13.97 -59.85 22.17
CA GLY A 129 14.39 -59.87 23.58
C GLY A 129 15.88 -60.29 23.55
N GLY A 130 16.80 -59.64 24.27
CA GLY A 130 17.42 -60.22 25.47
C GLY A 130 18.69 -61.09 25.22
N GLY A 131 19.85 -60.61 25.68
CA GLY A 131 20.76 -61.40 26.53
C GLY A 131 21.89 -62.27 25.92
N MET A 132 23.10 -61.99 26.44
CA MET A 132 24.13 -62.94 26.94
C MET A 132 25.17 -63.60 26.00
N GLY A 133 26.42 -63.58 26.50
CA GLY A 133 27.46 -64.60 26.34
C GLY A 133 28.28 -64.47 25.06
N GLY A 134 29.57 -64.13 25.08
CA GLY A 134 30.67 -64.88 25.72
C GLY A 134 31.61 -65.29 24.59
N GLY A 135 32.81 -64.72 24.48
CA GLY A 135 34.03 -65.27 25.09
C GLY A 135 34.78 -66.08 24.02
N MET A 136 36.01 -65.68 23.63
CA MET A 136 37.29 -66.32 23.99
C MET A 136 38.16 -66.27 22.70
N MET A 137 39.48 -66.12 22.66
CA MET A 137 40.61 -66.10 23.60
C MET A 137 41.79 -65.47 22.83
N SER A 138 42.58 -64.59 23.47
CA SER A 138 43.97 -64.83 23.90
C SER A 138 45.01 -64.81 22.75
N GLY A 139 46.17 -64.19 22.83
CA GLY A 139 46.99 -63.54 23.87
C GLY A 139 48.22 -62.99 23.13
N THR A 140 49.18 -62.24 23.66
CA THR A 140 49.69 -61.99 25.01
C THR A 140 50.87 -61.01 24.84
N MET A 141 51.00 -60.04 25.76
CA MET A 141 52.22 -59.63 26.51
C MET A 141 53.48 -59.15 25.73
N SER A 142 54.31 -58.18 26.12
CA SER A 142 54.57 -57.25 27.25
C SER A 142 55.78 -56.39 26.77
N GLY A 143 56.27 -55.29 27.34
CA GLY A 143 56.10 -54.56 28.61
C GLY A 143 56.75 -53.15 28.47
N VAL A 144 56.30 -52.17 29.25
CA VAL A 144 56.89 -51.60 30.50
C VAL A 144 57.98 -50.53 30.29
N GLY A 145 57.75 -49.36 30.94
CA GLY A 145 58.72 -48.30 31.24
C GLY A 145 58.10 -46.89 31.16
N SER A 146 57.21 -46.47 32.08
CA SER A 146 57.47 -45.71 33.32
C SER A 146 58.16 -44.35 33.15
N GLY A 147 57.52 -43.25 33.60
CA GLY A 147 58.25 -42.07 34.10
C GLY A 147 57.63 -40.67 33.91
N MET A 148 56.80 -40.26 34.88
CA MET A 148 56.54 -38.92 35.47
C MET A 148 57.06 -37.62 34.80
N GLY A 149 56.20 -36.58 34.77
CA GLY A 149 56.62 -35.16 34.79
C GLY A 149 55.60 -34.21 34.17
N GLY A 150 54.92 -33.39 34.98
CA GLY A 150 53.88 -32.47 34.53
C GLY A 150 54.36 -31.11 34.00
N GLY A 151 53.39 -30.28 33.61
CA GLY A 151 53.56 -28.83 33.41
C GLY A 151 53.42 -28.33 31.97
N MET A 152 52.30 -27.63 31.72
CA MET A 152 52.11 -26.46 30.82
C MET A 152 52.97 -26.35 29.55
N MET A 153 52.32 -26.22 28.38
CA MET A 153 52.49 -25.11 27.41
C MET A 153 51.78 -25.40 26.08
N SER A 154 50.91 -24.47 25.68
CA SER A 154 50.42 -24.32 24.30
C SER A 154 51.59 -24.18 23.32
N GLY A 155 51.56 -24.93 22.21
CA GLY A 155 52.45 -24.72 21.06
C GLY A 155 53.08 -26.00 20.49
N MET A 156 52.28 -26.88 19.87
CA MET A 156 52.78 -28.11 19.22
C MET A 156 52.26 -28.32 17.79
N SER A 157 52.00 -27.24 17.06
CA SER A 157 51.56 -27.35 15.65
C SER A 157 52.70 -27.20 14.64
N SER A 158 53.81 -26.53 14.97
CA SER A 158 54.90 -26.30 13.99
C SER A 158 55.89 -27.48 13.83
N SER A 159 56.02 -28.37 14.83
CA SER A 159 57.01 -29.46 14.82
C SER A 159 56.61 -30.63 13.91
N ASN A 160 55.32 -30.93 13.79
CA ASN A 160 54.84 -32.04 12.95
C ASN A 160 54.93 -31.73 11.44
N HIS A 161 54.82 -30.46 11.05
CA HIS A 161 54.94 -30.06 9.63
C HIS A 161 56.37 -30.25 9.11
N SER A 162 57.38 -29.88 9.90
CA SER A 162 58.79 -30.11 9.57
C SER A 162 59.10 -31.61 9.46
N ALA A 163 58.49 -32.44 10.31
CA ALA A 163 58.75 -33.88 10.35
C ALA A 163 58.29 -34.61 9.07
N ILE A 164 57.13 -34.23 8.49
CA ILE A 164 56.62 -34.86 7.26
C ILE A 164 57.44 -34.44 6.05
N HIS A 165 57.80 -33.15 5.93
CA HIS A 165 58.68 -32.69 4.86
C HIS A 165 60.08 -33.34 4.95
N GLN A 166 60.63 -33.48 6.16
CA GLN A 166 61.91 -34.15 6.38
C GLN A 166 61.84 -35.65 6.05
N ARG A 167 60.74 -36.32 6.43
CA ARG A 167 60.48 -37.71 6.04
C ARG A 167 60.40 -37.86 4.52
N ALA A 168 59.68 -36.97 3.84
CA ALA A 168 59.57 -36.96 2.38
C ALA A 168 60.94 -36.79 1.70
N MET A 169 61.80 -35.89 2.19
CA MET A 169 63.16 -35.74 1.65
C MET A 169 64.03 -37.00 1.84
N ASN A 170 63.94 -37.64 3.00
CA ASN A 170 64.68 -38.89 3.25
C ASN A 170 64.19 -40.04 2.36
N LEU A 171 62.87 -40.18 2.18
CA LEU A 171 62.28 -41.19 1.29
C LEU A 171 62.65 -40.94 -0.17
N GLN A 172 62.67 -39.69 -0.61
CA GLN A 172 63.12 -39.32 -1.95
C GLN A 172 64.61 -39.68 -2.14
N GLY A 173 65.47 -39.41 -1.16
CA GLY A 173 66.88 -39.79 -1.19
C GLY A 173 67.10 -41.30 -1.30
N GLN A 174 66.40 -42.08 -0.47
CA GLN A 174 66.48 -43.55 -0.51
C GLN A 174 65.96 -44.12 -1.84
N CYS A 175 64.87 -43.56 -2.37
CA CYS A 175 64.35 -43.97 -3.67
C CYS A 175 65.39 -43.75 -4.78
N GLN A 176 66.04 -42.59 -4.82
CA GLN A 176 67.08 -42.29 -5.80
C GLN A 176 68.30 -43.21 -5.67
N GLU A 177 68.68 -43.60 -4.45
CA GLU A 177 69.77 -44.53 -4.22
C GLU A 177 69.46 -45.93 -4.75
N TYR A 178 68.26 -46.46 -4.46
CA TYR A 178 67.82 -47.75 -5.00
C TYR A 178 67.70 -47.75 -6.53
N LEU A 179 67.24 -46.63 -7.12
CA LEU A 179 67.16 -46.49 -8.58
C LEU A 179 68.55 -46.45 -9.23
N LYS A 180 69.50 -45.70 -8.67
CA LYS A 180 70.89 -45.68 -9.14
C LYS A 180 71.56 -47.04 -9.01
N ASN A 181 71.32 -47.75 -7.91
CA ASN A 181 71.85 -49.10 -7.72
C ASN A 181 71.24 -50.08 -8.74
N ALA A 182 69.95 -49.96 -9.05
CA ALA A 182 69.32 -50.75 -10.11
C ALA A 182 69.91 -50.45 -11.50
N GLU A 183 70.14 -49.18 -11.84
CA GLU A 183 70.80 -48.77 -13.09
C GLU A 183 72.24 -49.30 -13.17
N HIS A 184 73.01 -49.20 -12.09
CA HIS A 184 74.39 -49.67 -12.03
C HIS A 184 74.47 -51.19 -12.22
N GLN A 185 73.55 -51.96 -11.62
CA GLN A 185 73.46 -53.40 -11.79
C GLN A 185 73.10 -53.79 -13.22
N LEU A 186 72.20 -53.03 -13.88
CA LEU A 186 71.86 -53.26 -15.28
C LEU A 186 73.00 -52.88 -16.25
N GLN A 187 73.80 -51.86 -15.92
CA GLN A 187 74.91 -51.39 -16.76
C GLN A 187 76.20 -52.22 -16.60
N SER A 188 76.46 -52.74 -15.40
CA SER A 188 77.65 -53.55 -15.10
C SER A 188 77.50 -55.03 -15.48
N GLY A 189 76.34 -55.44 -15.99
CA GLY A 189 76.04 -56.84 -16.30
C GLY A 189 75.83 -57.70 -15.04
N GLY A 190 75.45 -57.07 -13.93
CA GLY A 190 75.18 -57.73 -12.65
C GLY A 190 73.93 -58.62 -12.67
N ASN A 191 73.67 -59.28 -11.55
CA ASN A 191 72.57 -60.23 -11.43
C ASN A 191 71.21 -59.53 -11.60
N GLN A 192 70.43 -59.90 -12.63
CA GLN A 192 69.13 -59.29 -12.93
C GLN A 192 68.16 -59.35 -11.73
N GLY A 193 68.25 -60.40 -10.91
CA GLY A 193 67.46 -60.52 -9.68
C GLY A 193 67.79 -59.48 -8.61
N GLU A 194 69.00 -58.94 -8.58
CA GLU A 194 69.37 -57.85 -7.65
C GLU A 194 68.87 -56.49 -8.15
N ALA A 195 68.87 -56.26 -9.46
CA ALA A 195 68.26 -55.08 -10.07
C ALA A 195 66.75 -55.05 -9.85
N GLU A 196 66.07 -56.20 -10.01
CA GLU A 196 64.63 -56.34 -9.73
C GLU A 196 64.29 -56.08 -8.25
N ARG A 197 65.12 -56.56 -7.31
CA ARG A 197 64.98 -56.26 -5.88
C ARG A 197 65.16 -54.76 -5.60
N CYS A 198 66.17 -54.12 -6.18
CA CYS A 198 66.39 -52.68 -6.01
C CYS A 198 65.21 -51.86 -6.57
N MET A 199 64.67 -52.24 -7.73
CA MET A 199 63.46 -51.61 -8.29
C MET A 199 62.21 -51.84 -7.43
N MET A 200 62.09 -52.99 -6.76
CA MET A 200 61.00 -53.26 -5.83
C MET A 200 61.07 -52.35 -4.60
N MET A 201 62.27 -52.19 -4.01
CA MET A 201 62.49 -51.27 -2.89
C MET A 201 62.22 -49.81 -3.31
N ALA A 202 62.64 -49.41 -4.51
CA ALA A 202 62.34 -48.08 -5.05
C ALA A 202 60.83 -47.83 -5.21
N ARG A 203 60.05 -48.84 -5.65
CA ARG A 203 58.58 -48.75 -5.74
C ARG A 203 57.93 -48.55 -4.38
N GLU A 204 58.42 -49.25 -3.37
CA GLU A 204 57.92 -49.11 -1.99
C GLU A 204 58.17 -47.69 -1.46
N MET A 205 59.35 -47.12 -1.70
CA MET A 205 59.67 -45.75 -1.29
C MET A 205 58.80 -44.71 -2.03
N ILE A 206 58.48 -44.93 -3.31
CA ILE A 206 57.56 -44.06 -4.06
C ILE A 206 56.16 -44.09 -3.44
N GLU A 207 55.67 -45.25 -3.03
CA GLU A 207 54.34 -45.36 -2.41
C GLU A 207 54.29 -44.66 -1.05
N GLN A 208 55.34 -44.80 -0.24
CA GLN A 208 55.47 -44.06 1.03
C GLN A 208 55.58 -42.54 0.81
N LEU A 209 56.22 -42.10 -0.28
CA LEU A 209 56.29 -40.69 -0.67
C LEU A 209 54.93 -40.13 -1.13
N LYS A 210 54.10 -40.94 -1.80
CA LYS A 210 52.71 -40.57 -2.13
C LYS A 210 51.88 -40.36 -0.86
N GLY A 211 52.05 -41.23 0.13
CA GLY A 211 51.43 -41.07 1.45
C GLY A 211 51.79 -39.72 2.08
N CYS A 212 53.08 -39.36 2.09
CA CYS A 212 53.52 -38.05 2.60
C CYS A 212 52.89 -36.86 1.83
N ALA A 213 52.75 -36.97 0.51
CA ALA A 213 52.11 -35.92 -0.32
C ALA A 213 50.60 -35.79 -0.03
N MET A 214 49.91 -36.90 0.24
CA MET A 214 48.50 -36.92 0.63
C MET A 214 48.28 -36.32 2.02
N ASP A 215 49.14 -36.66 2.99
CA ASP A 215 49.09 -36.12 4.35
C ASP A 215 49.29 -34.58 4.33
N LEU A 216 50.23 -34.09 3.52
CA LEU A 216 50.45 -32.64 3.35
C LEU A 216 49.23 -31.95 2.70
N ARG A 217 48.59 -32.59 1.71
CA ARG A 217 47.38 -32.08 1.05
C ARG A 217 46.18 -32.03 2.01
N GLN A 218 46.00 -33.05 2.84
CA GLN A 218 44.92 -33.09 3.82
C GLN A 218 45.07 -32.01 4.91
N MET A 219 46.31 -31.63 5.23
CA MET A 219 46.62 -30.53 6.14
C MET A 219 46.66 -29.14 5.49
N GLY A 220 46.32 -29.02 4.20
CA GLY A 220 46.30 -27.74 3.47
C GLY A 220 47.67 -27.08 3.29
N GLN A 221 48.76 -27.87 3.34
CA GLN A 221 50.14 -27.38 3.19
C GLN A 221 50.62 -27.51 1.73
N PRO A 222 51.56 -26.66 1.27
CA PRO A 222 52.14 -26.77 -0.06
C PRO A 222 52.97 -28.05 -0.19
N ASN A 223 52.67 -28.88 -1.21
CA ASN A 223 53.33 -30.17 -1.44
C ASN A 223 54.06 -30.26 -2.80
N ASP A 224 54.22 -29.13 -3.53
CA ASP A 224 54.77 -29.08 -4.88
C ASP A 224 56.17 -29.70 -5.00
N ASN A 225 57.01 -29.52 -3.98
CA ASN A 225 58.36 -30.08 -3.96
C ASN A 225 58.36 -31.60 -3.82
N VAL A 226 57.40 -32.15 -3.06
CA VAL A 226 57.25 -33.61 -2.88
C VAL A 226 56.67 -34.23 -4.16
N LEU A 227 55.68 -33.58 -4.78
CA LEU A 227 55.11 -34.01 -6.06
C LEU A 227 56.16 -34.03 -7.18
N ARG A 228 57.00 -33.00 -7.28
CA ARG A 228 58.11 -32.97 -8.24
C ARG A 228 59.13 -34.08 -7.98
N GLY A 229 59.46 -34.35 -6.72
CA GLY A 229 60.34 -35.46 -6.35
C GLY A 229 59.75 -36.83 -6.71
N LEU A 230 58.42 -36.96 -6.60
CA LEU A 230 57.68 -38.17 -6.93
C LEU A 230 57.63 -38.43 -8.43
N GLU A 231 57.41 -37.38 -9.24
CA GLU A 231 57.49 -37.44 -10.70
C GLU A 231 58.89 -37.87 -11.15
N GLN A 232 59.95 -37.27 -10.59
CA GLN A 232 61.33 -37.62 -10.91
C GLN A 232 61.66 -39.09 -10.60
N CYS A 233 61.29 -39.59 -9.42
CA CYS A 233 61.54 -40.98 -9.04
C CYS A 233 60.72 -41.95 -9.90
N THR A 234 59.49 -41.58 -10.23
CA THR A 234 58.59 -42.40 -11.07
C THR A 234 59.10 -42.49 -12.51
N ASP A 235 59.61 -41.39 -13.07
CA ASP A 235 60.13 -41.37 -14.43
C ASP A 235 61.49 -42.06 -14.55
N GLN A 236 62.36 -41.93 -13.54
CA GLN A 236 63.59 -42.73 -13.45
C GLN A 236 63.25 -44.22 -13.36
N LEU A 237 62.32 -44.64 -12.50
CA LEU A 237 61.88 -46.03 -12.40
C LEU A 237 61.34 -46.57 -13.75
N LYS A 238 60.58 -45.77 -14.51
CA LYS A 238 60.15 -46.13 -15.87
C LYS A 238 61.36 -46.30 -16.81
N GLY A 239 62.35 -45.42 -16.71
CA GLY A 239 63.61 -45.50 -17.46
C GLY A 239 64.37 -46.81 -17.19
N VAL A 240 64.61 -47.14 -15.91
CA VAL A 240 65.25 -48.40 -15.49
C VAL A 240 64.46 -49.61 -15.95
N HIS A 241 63.13 -49.58 -15.81
CA HIS A 241 62.24 -50.65 -16.25
C HIS A 241 62.28 -50.85 -17.78
N MET A 242 62.42 -49.76 -18.54
CA MET A 242 62.57 -49.81 -19.99
C MET A 242 63.96 -50.30 -20.42
N GLN A 243 65.02 -50.02 -19.66
CA GLN A 243 66.35 -50.61 -19.88
C GLN A 243 66.37 -52.11 -19.58
N MET A 244 65.68 -52.55 -18.51
CA MET A 244 65.52 -53.97 -18.19
C MET A 244 64.70 -54.71 -19.27
N SER A 245 63.60 -54.10 -19.73
CA SER A 245 62.74 -54.66 -20.77
C SER A 245 63.36 -54.58 -22.18
N GLY A 246 64.25 -53.61 -22.42
CA GLY A 246 64.94 -53.36 -23.68
C GLY A 246 65.99 -54.42 -24.04
N SER A 247 66.50 -55.18 -23.06
CA SER A 247 67.41 -56.31 -23.28
C SER A 247 66.73 -57.57 -23.83
N MET A 248 65.40 -57.57 -24.01
CA MET A 248 64.64 -58.76 -24.44
C MET A 248 64.44 -58.92 -25.96
N LYS A 249 65.21 -58.22 -26.80
CA LYS A 249 65.15 -58.40 -28.27
C LYS A 249 66.53 -58.44 -28.92
N ARG A 250 67.15 -59.64 -28.98
CA ARG A 250 67.94 -60.11 -30.14
C ARG A 250 68.45 -61.54 -29.97
N ARG A 251 67.67 -62.51 -30.44
CA ARG A 251 68.13 -63.62 -31.31
C ARG A 251 66.95 -64.54 -31.67
N ARG A 252 66.36 -64.32 -32.84
CA ARG A 252 65.93 -65.43 -33.69
C ARG A 252 66.12 -65.01 -35.15
N SER A 253 67.26 -65.42 -35.68
CA SER A 253 67.57 -65.33 -37.11
C SER A 253 66.68 -66.33 -37.85
N THR A 254 66.19 -65.87 -38.99
CA THR A 254 65.47 -66.58 -40.03
C THR A 254 66.17 -67.87 -40.45
N ARG A 255 65.44 -68.99 -40.44
CA ARG A 255 65.61 -70.05 -41.43
C ARG A 255 64.23 -70.58 -41.80
N ALA A 256 63.98 -70.58 -43.10
CA ALA A 256 62.75 -71.00 -43.74
C ALA A 256 62.44 -72.48 -43.48
N GLY A 257 61.14 -72.79 -43.43
CA GLY A 257 60.58 -74.10 -43.74
C GLY A 257 59.91 -74.84 -42.57
N SER A 258 58.61 -75.07 -42.75
CA SER A 258 57.89 -76.29 -42.37
C SER A 258 57.09 -76.30 -41.06
N TRP A 259 55.76 -76.41 -41.27
CA TRP A 259 54.63 -76.72 -40.37
C TRP A 259 54.12 -75.62 -39.45
N ASP A 260 52.86 -75.22 -39.71
CA ASP A 260 52.01 -74.45 -38.81
C ASP A 260 52.11 -74.97 -37.38
N GLU A 261 52.56 -74.11 -36.49
CA GLU A 261 52.64 -74.40 -35.07
C GLU A 261 51.20 -74.36 -34.50
N PRO A 262 50.65 -75.48 -34.00
CA PRO A 262 49.26 -75.54 -33.58
C PRO A 262 48.99 -74.54 -32.44
N GLY A 263 48.20 -73.49 -32.70
CA GLY A 263 47.69 -72.56 -31.68
C GLY A 263 48.00 -71.06 -31.89
N ARG A 264 48.88 -70.68 -32.83
CA ARG A 264 49.25 -69.26 -33.03
C ARG A 264 48.09 -68.36 -33.47
N SER A 265 47.25 -68.81 -34.41
CA SER A 265 46.11 -68.03 -34.89
C SER A 265 45.08 -67.75 -33.80
N PHE A 266 44.82 -68.71 -32.91
CA PHE A 266 43.96 -68.53 -31.73
C PHE A 266 44.54 -67.51 -30.74
N THR A 267 45.83 -67.63 -30.40
CA THR A 267 46.47 -66.69 -29.48
C THR A 267 46.53 -65.26 -30.04
N ASP A 268 46.77 -65.12 -31.35
CA ASP A 268 46.78 -63.83 -32.02
C ASP A 268 45.39 -63.20 -32.07
N ALA A 269 44.34 -64.00 -32.29
CA ALA A 269 42.95 -63.54 -32.23
C ALA A 269 42.54 -63.10 -30.82
N LEU A 270 42.90 -63.84 -29.77
CA LEU A 270 42.64 -63.42 -28.39
C LEU A 270 43.40 -62.15 -28.00
N ALA A 271 44.65 -62.02 -28.43
CA ALA A 271 45.43 -60.80 -28.22
C ALA A 271 44.82 -59.60 -28.95
N TRP A 272 44.36 -59.81 -30.18
CA TRP A 272 43.65 -58.79 -30.95
C TRP A 272 42.32 -58.40 -30.29
N ILE A 273 41.51 -59.36 -29.85
CA ILE A 273 40.25 -59.12 -29.11
C ILE A 273 40.52 -58.30 -27.85
N SER A 274 41.53 -58.67 -27.07
CA SER A 274 41.93 -57.97 -25.84
C SER A 274 42.38 -56.53 -26.14
N GLN A 275 43.10 -56.32 -27.24
CA GLN A 275 43.49 -54.99 -27.69
C GLN A 275 42.27 -54.14 -28.06
N GLN A 276 41.30 -54.70 -28.81
CA GLN A 276 40.08 -53.96 -29.16
C GLN A 276 39.25 -53.60 -27.92
N LYS A 277 39.07 -54.53 -26.97
CA LYS A 277 38.39 -54.25 -25.68
C LYS A 277 39.06 -53.08 -24.95
N ARG A 278 40.39 -53.12 -24.84
CA ARG A 278 41.16 -52.05 -24.20
C ARG A 278 40.98 -50.69 -24.88
N LEU A 279 40.95 -50.65 -26.22
CA LEU A 279 40.72 -49.40 -26.97
C LEU A 279 39.33 -48.81 -26.69
N ILE A 280 38.31 -49.66 -26.52
CA ILE A 280 36.95 -49.24 -26.17
C ILE A 280 36.90 -48.69 -24.75
N GLU A 281 37.47 -49.43 -23.79
CA GLU A 281 37.42 -49.08 -22.37
C GLU A 281 38.23 -47.83 -22.03
N THR A 282 39.36 -47.63 -22.70
CA THR A 282 40.24 -46.47 -22.48
C THR A 282 39.88 -45.25 -23.31
N SER A 283 38.86 -45.34 -24.18
CA SER A 283 38.41 -44.22 -24.99
C SER A 283 37.80 -43.11 -24.10
N PRO A 284 38.36 -41.88 -24.09
CA PRO A 284 37.83 -40.79 -23.28
C PRO A 284 36.43 -40.38 -23.78
N TRP A 285 35.60 -39.83 -22.92
CA TRP A 285 34.29 -39.31 -23.32
C TRP A 285 34.41 -37.87 -23.85
N GLY A 286 33.69 -37.52 -24.91
CA GLY A 286 33.63 -36.15 -25.43
C GLY A 286 33.17 -35.12 -24.39
N ASP A 287 33.66 -33.89 -24.49
CA ASP A 287 33.37 -32.79 -23.54
C ASP A 287 32.10 -32.00 -23.90
N ASP A 288 31.84 -31.83 -25.20
CA ASP A 288 30.70 -31.11 -25.72
C ASP A 288 29.86 -31.99 -26.67
N HIS A 289 28.69 -31.48 -27.04
CA HIS A 289 27.76 -32.19 -27.91
C HIS A 289 28.41 -32.64 -29.22
N ASP A 290 29.20 -31.78 -29.86
CA ASP A 290 29.81 -32.05 -31.16
C ASP A 290 30.92 -33.10 -31.06
N ALA A 291 31.76 -33.06 -30.02
CA ALA A 291 32.75 -34.10 -29.78
C ALA A 291 32.10 -35.47 -29.50
N ILE A 292 30.99 -35.50 -28.75
CA ILE A 292 30.24 -36.74 -28.48
C ILE A 292 29.63 -37.29 -29.77
N GLU A 293 29.06 -36.42 -30.61
CA GLU A 293 28.51 -36.82 -31.90
C GLU A 293 29.59 -37.40 -32.83
N GLN A 294 30.75 -36.74 -32.94
CA GLN A 294 31.87 -37.27 -33.71
C GLN A 294 32.38 -38.59 -33.14
N GLN A 295 32.45 -38.71 -31.81
CA GLN A 295 32.85 -39.93 -31.15
C GLN A 295 31.88 -41.09 -31.45
N LEU A 296 30.57 -40.83 -31.44
CA LEU A 296 29.54 -41.80 -31.80
C LEU A 296 29.71 -42.26 -33.26
N ILE A 297 29.89 -41.33 -34.20
CA ILE A 297 30.12 -41.64 -35.63
C ILE A 297 31.38 -42.50 -35.80
N ASN A 298 32.47 -42.13 -35.12
CA ASN A 298 33.73 -42.85 -35.20
C ASN A 298 33.64 -44.25 -34.58
N HIS A 299 32.97 -44.37 -33.44
CA HIS A 299 32.75 -45.66 -32.77
C HIS A 299 31.83 -46.57 -33.58
N GLN A 300 30.81 -46.05 -34.27
CA GLN A 300 29.98 -46.84 -35.19
C GLN A 300 30.79 -47.40 -36.36
N LYS A 301 31.71 -46.61 -36.92
CA LYS A 301 32.64 -47.10 -37.96
C LYS A 301 33.58 -48.16 -37.39
N PHE A 302 34.11 -47.94 -36.19
CA PHE A 302 34.97 -48.89 -35.49
C PHE A 302 34.24 -50.20 -35.17
N HIS A 303 33.01 -50.16 -34.69
CA HIS A 303 32.16 -51.32 -34.45
C HIS A 303 31.93 -52.15 -35.73
N LYS A 304 31.62 -51.49 -36.86
CA LYS A 304 31.51 -52.16 -38.17
C LYS A 304 32.83 -52.79 -38.62
N SER A 305 33.97 -52.22 -38.24
CA SER A 305 35.29 -52.79 -38.51
C SER A 305 35.54 -54.03 -37.64
N ILE A 306 35.17 -54.00 -36.36
CA ILE A 306 35.28 -55.16 -35.46
C ILE A 306 34.49 -56.33 -36.06
N GLN A 307 33.25 -56.11 -36.48
CA GLN A 307 32.38 -57.15 -37.06
C GLN A 307 32.92 -57.84 -38.32
N LYS A 308 33.94 -57.26 -38.97
CA LYS A 308 34.57 -57.79 -40.20
C LYS A 308 36.02 -58.23 -39.97
N SER A 309 36.38 -58.62 -38.75
CA SER A 309 37.76 -59.01 -38.40
C SER A 309 38.19 -60.31 -39.07
N GLY A 310 39.16 -60.22 -39.97
CA GLY A 310 39.78 -61.39 -40.59
C GLY A 310 40.67 -62.18 -39.62
N GLU A 311 41.11 -61.61 -38.51
CA GLU A 311 41.89 -62.28 -37.45
C GLU A 311 41.04 -63.33 -36.72
N VAL A 312 39.81 -62.96 -36.36
CA VAL A 312 38.87 -63.86 -35.68
C VAL A 312 38.31 -64.90 -36.64
N ASP A 313 37.99 -64.52 -37.88
CA ASP A 313 37.51 -65.45 -38.91
C ASP A 313 38.55 -66.53 -39.22
N ARG A 314 39.83 -66.15 -39.41
CA ARG A 314 40.93 -67.12 -39.61
C ARG A 314 41.10 -68.07 -38.42
N ALA A 315 41.07 -67.54 -37.19
CA ALA A 315 41.20 -68.37 -36.00
C ALA A 315 40.01 -69.35 -35.84
N ARG A 316 38.80 -68.90 -36.18
CA ARG A 316 37.59 -69.74 -36.21
C ARG A 316 37.73 -70.89 -37.21
N ASP A 317 38.10 -70.58 -38.46
CA ASP A 317 38.26 -71.58 -39.52
C ASP A 317 39.36 -72.61 -39.19
N ASP A 318 40.50 -72.15 -38.65
CA ASP A 318 41.61 -73.00 -38.23
C ASP A 318 41.21 -73.99 -37.11
N LEU A 319 40.46 -73.50 -36.10
CA LEU A 319 40.00 -74.32 -34.97
C LEU A 319 38.91 -75.30 -35.40
N MET A 320 38.02 -74.90 -36.31
CA MET A 320 37.02 -75.78 -36.91
C MET A 320 37.66 -76.90 -37.74
N SER A 321 38.67 -76.58 -38.56
CA SER A 321 39.42 -77.56 -39.36
C SER A 321 40.16 -78.58 -38.48
N LYS A 322 40.66 -78.15 -37.31
CA LYS A 322 41.41 -79.00 -36.36
C LYS A 322 40.51 -79.77 -35.39
N GLY A 323 39.21 -79.45 -35.31
CA GLY A 323 38.26 -80.12 -34.41
C GLY A 323 38.41 -79.75 -32.92
N ASP A 324 39.10 -78.64 -32.60
CA ASP A 324 39.35 -78.18 -31.24
C ASP A 324 38.15 -77.37 -30.71
N LYS A 325 37.15 -78.09 -30.23
CA LYS A 325 35.89 -77.51 -29.74
C LYS A 325 36.07 -76.65 -28.49
N GLY A 326 37.10 -76.89 -27.68
CA GLY A 326 37.35 -76.15 -26.43
C GLY A 326 37.84 -74.73 -26.71
N ASN A 327 38.89 -74.61 -27.52
CA ASN A 327 39.41 -73.30 -27.91
C ASN A 327 38.46 -72.53 -28.83
N LEU A 328 37.68 -73.23 -29.66
CA LEU A 328 36.64 -72.60 -30.46
C LEU A 328 35.57 -71.94 -29.58
N HIS A 329 35.08 -72.64 -28.54
CA HIS A 329 34.11 -72.08 -27.61
C HIS A 329 34.67 -70.88 -26.83
N ALA A 330 35.93 -70.95 -26.38
CA ALA A 330 36.60 -69.84 -25.71
C ALA A 330 36.75 -68.62 -26.63
N LEU A 331 37.07 -68.82 -27.92
CA LEU A 331 37.15 -67.75 -28.91
C LEU A 331 35.78 -67.09 -29.14
N GLU A 332 34.72 -67.89 -29.28
CA GLU A 332 33.35 -67.40 -29.44
C GLU A 332 32.89 -66.60 -28.23
N GLN A 333 33.18 -67.07 -27.02
CA GLN A 333 32.86 -66.36 -25.78
C GLN A 333 33.58 -65.00 -25.70
N GLU A 334 34.88 -64.95 -26.02
CA GLU A 334 35.65 -63.71 -25.99
C GLU A 334 35.20 -62.72 -27.08
N TRP A 335 34.83 -63.24 -28.26
CA TRP A 335 34.24 -62.47 -29.35
C TRP A 335 32.87 -61.90 -28.98
N ASP A 336 31.97 -62.70 -28.42
CA ASP A 336 30.66 -62.25 -27.97
C ASP A 336 30.79 -61.18 -26.89
N SER A 337 31.73 -61.37 -25.95
CA SER A 337 32.08 -60.36 -24.95
C SER A 337 32.56 -59.04 -25.59
N LEU A 338 33.42 -59.08 -26.62
CA LEU A 338 33.83 -57.88 -27.36
C LEU A 338 32.65 -57.20 -28.07
N GLN A 339 31.77 -57.99 -28.71
CA GLN A 339 30.57 -57.46 -29.35
C GLN A 339 29.65 -56.76 -28.33
N GLN A 340 29.45 -57.36 -27.16
CA GLN A 340 28.66 -56.77 -26.07
C GLN A 340 29.28 -55.47 -25.57
N ILE A 341 30.60 -55.41 -25.34
CA ILE A 341 31.29 -54.19 -24.93
C ILE A 341 31.18 -53.10 -26.01
N SER A 342 31.34 -53.46 -27.28
CA SER A 342 31.25 -52.51 -28.39
C SER A 342 29.83 -51.99 -28.61
N TYR A 343 28.80 -52.84 -28.47
CA TYR A 343 27.40 -52.44 -28.52
C TYR A 343 27.05 -51.56 -27.32
N GLY A 344 27.46 -51.96 -26.12
CA GLY A 344 27.31 -51.19 -24.89
C GLY A 344 27.89 -49.79 -24.99
N ARG A 345 29.12 -49.65 -25.53
CA ARG A 345 29.72 -48.32 -25.76
C ARG A 345 28.91 -47.47 -26.74
N THR A 346 28.33 -48.07 -27.77
CA THR A 346 27.47 -47.35 -28.73
C THR A 346 26.22 -46.82 -28.04
N GLN A 347 25.55 -47.66 -27.24
CA GLN A 347 24.36 -47.27 -26.49
C GLN A 347 24.67 -46.16 -25.48
N GLN A 348 25.76 -46.30 -24.73
CA GLN A 348 26.20 -45.29 -23.76
C GLN A 348 26.52 -43.95 -24.44
N LEU A 349 27.15 -43.96 -25.62
CA LEU A 349 27.39 -42.72 -26.38
C LEU A 349 26.07 -42.07 -26.86
N GLN A 350 25.08 -42.87 -27.25
CA GLN A 350 23.74 -42.36 -27.62
C GLN A 350 23.00 -41.77 -26.41
N ASP A 351 23.01 -42.47 -25.28
CA ASP A 351 22.38 -42.01 -24.04
C ASP A 351 23.02 -40.70 -23.56
N LEU A 352 24.36 -40.62 -23.61
CA LEU A 352 25.12 -39.42 -23.26
C LEU A 352 24.81 -38.24 -24.20
N GLN A 353 24.78 -38.48 -25.51
CA GLN A 353 24.44 -37.46 -26.49
C GLN A 353 23.04 -36.90 -26.23
N GLN A 354 22.06 -37.80 -26.05
CA GLN A 354 20.67 -37.40 -25.85
C GLN A 354 20.49 -36.60 -24.55
N ILE A 355 21.07 -37.06 -23.44
CA ILE A 355 20.89 -36.38 -22.16
C ILE A 355 21.57 -35.02 -22.12
N ILE A 356 22.77 -34.89 -22.70
CA ILE A 356 23.47 -33.60 -22.79
C ILE A 356 22.71 -32.65 -23.70
N GLN A 357 22.16 -33.13 -24.82
CA GLN A 357 21.36 -32.31 -25.71
C GLN A 357 20.07 -31.83 -25.01
N ASP A 358 19.38 -32.70 -24.27
CA ASP A 358 18.17 -32.36 -23.52
C ASP A 358 18.46 -31.33 -22.43
N ILE A 359 19.52 -31.53 -21.62
CA ILE A 359 19.94 -30.56 -20.59
C ILE A 359 20.33 -29.23 -21.21
N SER A 360 21.11 -29.24 -22.29
CA SER A 360 21.59 -28.01 -22.95
C SER A 360 20.43 -27.17 -23.52
N LYS A 361 19.41 -27.82 -24.09
CA LYS A 361 18.18 -27.13 -24.55
C LYS A 361 17.47 -26.42 -23.41
N GLU A 362 17.37 -27.06 -22.25
CA GLU A 362 16.72 -26.45 -21.09
C GLU A 362 17.57 -25.33 -20.47
N ILE A 363 18.90 -25.45 -20.45
CA ILE A 363 19.79 -24.36 -20.04
C ILE A 363 19.60 -23.13 -20.95
N MET A 364 19.57 -23.32 -22.27
CA MET A 364 19.31 -22.23 -23.21
C MET A 364 17.96 -21.56 -22.94
N TRP A 365 16.91 -22.35 -22.72
CA TRP A 365 15.59 -21.81 -22.39
C TRP A 365 15.60 -20.95 -21.11
N VAL A 366 16.29 -21.40 -20.06
CA VAL A 366 16.42 -20.64 -18.80
C VAL A 366 17.21 -19.35 -19.03
N ASN A 367 18.32 -19.41 -19.77
CA ASN A 367 19.16 -18.25 -20.06
C ASN A 367 18.42 -17.19 -20.89
N ASP A 368 17.60 -17.61 -21.87
CA ASP A 368 16.79 -16.69 -22.67
C ASP A 368 15.79 -15.90 -21.79
N ARG A 369 15.20 -16.54 -20.77
CA ARG A 369 14.30 -15.86 -19.82
C ARG A 369 15.03 -15.02 -18.80
N GLU A 370 16.19 -15.46 -18.34
CA GLU A 370 17.07 -14.63 -17.52
C GLU A 370 17.41 -13.32 -18.25
N GLU A 371 17.89 -13.40 -19.49
CA GLU A 371 18.31 -12.23 -20.26
C GLU A 371 17.16 -11.24 -20.50
N GLU A 372 15.95 -11.74 -20.83
CA GLU A 372 14.76 -10.89 -20.97
C GLU A 372 14.48 -10.08 -19.69
N GLU A 373 14.59 -10.73 -18.54
CA GLU A 373 14.30 -10.12 -17.24
C GLU A 373 15.43 -9.21 -16.73
N LEU A 374 16.68 -9.53 -17.02
CA LEU A 374 17.84 -8.70 -16.69
C LEU A 374 17.85 -7.36 -17.45
N MET A 375 17.29 -7.33 -18.65
CA MET A 375 17.27 -6.15 -19.51
C MET A 375 16.08 -5.23 -19.25
N PHE A 376 15.14 -5.61 -18.39
CA PHE A 376 13.94 -4.83 -18.13
C PHE A 376 14.23 -3.53 -17.34
N ASP A 377 13.60 -2.43 -17.77
CA ASP A 377 13.76 -1.12 -17.12
C ASP A 377 12.75 -0.93 -15.97
N TRP A 378 13.28 -0.84 -14.75
CA TRP A 378 12.50 -0.57 -13.53
C TRP A 378 12.50 0.92 -13.10
N GLY A 379 12.91 1.84 -13.98
CA GLY A 379 12.91 3.29 -13.74
C GLY A 379 11.51 3.92 -13.63
N ASP A 380 11.44 5.23 -13.38
CA ASP A 380 10.17 5.96 -13.18
C ASP A 380 9.41 6.31 -14.47
N LYS A 381 10.05 6.19 -15.63
CA LYS A 381 9.49 6.58 -16.93
C LYS A 381 8.30 5.67 -17.29
N ASN A 382 7.14 6.25 -17.58
CA ASN A 382 5.91 5.55 -18.01
C ASN A 382 5.38 4.50 -17.02
N ILE A 383 5.60 4.69 -15.71
CA ILE A 383 5.24 3.73 -14.66
C ILE A 383 3.76 3.31 -14.65
N ASP A 384 2.85 4.24 -14.88
CA ASP A 384 1.41 3.94 -14.91
C ASP A 384 1.01 3.01 -16.06
N LYS A 385 1.83 2.93 -17.11
CA LYS A 385 1.61 2.05 -18.27
C LYS A 385 2.33 0.71 -18.12
N TYR A 386 3.62 0.73 -17.78
CA TYR A 386 4.41 -0.50 -17.84
C TYR A 386 4.13 -1.45 -16.66
N ILE A 387 3.71 -0.95 -15.48
CA ILE A 387 3.46 -1.82 -14.32
C ILE A 387 2.33 -2.82 -14.58
N PRO A 388 1.14 -2.41 -15.06
CA PRO A 388 0.09 -3.36 -15.44
C PRO A 388 0.52 -4.35 -16.51
N GLU A 389 1.20 -3.88 -17.58
CA GLU A 389 1.68 -4.74 -18.67
C GLU A 389 2.72 -5.77 -18.17
N LYS A 390 3.64 -5.34 -17.30
CA LYS A 390 4.66 -6.23 -16.72
C LYS A 390 4.07 -7.20 -15.72
N GLN A 391 3.04 -6.82 -14.95
CA GLN A 391 2.31 -7.74 -14.07
C GLN A 391 1.66 -8.89 -14.86
N GLU A 392 1.05 -8.59 -16.01
CA GLU A 392 0.47 -9.63 -16.89
C GLU A 392 1.56 -10.55 -17.47
N LYS A 393 2.66 -9.97 -17.97
CA LYS A 393 3.81 -10.74 -18.49
C LYS A 393 4.43 -11.62 -17.40
N TYR A 394 4.57 -11.10 -16.19
CA TYR A 394 5.08 -11.85 -15.04
C TYR A 394 4.17 -13.03 -14.67
N SER A 395 2.84 -12.82 -14.70
CA SER A 395 1.88 -13.93 -14.50
C SER A 395 2.04 -15.04 -15.53
N LYS A 396 2.22 -14.68 -16.82
CA LYS A 396 2.50 -15.63 -17.89
C LYS A 396 3.84 -16.35 -17.69
N LEU A 397 4.88 -15.63 -17.26
CA LEU A 397 6.18 -16.21 -16.93
C LEU A 397 6.05 -17.24 -15.80
N MET A 398 5.33 -16.91 -14.72
CA MET A 398 5.12 -17.83 -13.60
C MET A 398 4.42 -19.12 -14.03
N SER A 399 3.37 -19.02 -14.86
CA SER A 399 2.70 -20.21 -15.41
C SER A 399 3.63 -21.05 -16.30
N ALA A 400 4.45 -20.41 -17.15
CA ALA A 400 5.42 -21.10 -17.98
C ALA A 400 6.52 -21.80 -17.13
N LEU A 401 6.92 -21.21 -16.00
CA LEU A 401 7.87 -21.80 -15.07
C LEU A 401 7.29 -23.04 -14.37
N GLU A 402 6.04 -23.01 -13.93
CA GLU A 402 5.37 -24.17 -13.34
C GLU A 402 5.25 -25.34 -14.33
N GLU A 403 4.98 -25.06 -15.60
CA GLU A 403 5.00 -26.09 -16.64
C GLU A 403 6.42 -26.62 -16.88
N LYS A 404 7.40 -25.73 -16.94
CA LYS A 404 8.80 -26.11 -17.13
C LYS A 404 9.36 -26.92 -15.98
N GLU A 405 8.99 -26.64 -14.73
CA GLU A 405 9.38 -27.44 -13.58
C GLU A 405 8.97 -28.92 -13.74
N LYS A 406 7.79 -29.19 -14.30
CA LYS A 406 7.35 -30.57 -14.61
C LYS A 406 8.27 -31.23 -15.65
N HIS A 407 8.71 -30.49 -16.67
CA HIS A 407 9.66 -30.99 -17.67
C HIS A 407 11.04 -31.23 -17.07
N LEU A 408 11.56 -30.30 -16.27
CA LEU A 408 12.84 -30.43 -15.58
C LEU A 408 12.85 -31.61 -14.60
N ASN A 409 11.76 -31.86 -13.89
CA ASN A 409 11.63 -33.02 -13.01
C ASN A 409 11.66 -34.35 -13.78
N LYS A 410 11.00 -34.42 -14.95
CA LYS A 410 11.09 -35.61 -15.83
C LYS A 410 12.51 -35.81 -16.34
N LEU A 411 13.20 -34.74 -16.74
CA LEU A 411 14.59 -34.79 -17.19
C LEU A 411 15.51 -35.24 -16.05
N LYS A 412 15.33 -34.70 -14.84
CA LYS A 412 16.06 -35.11 -13.64
C LYS A 412 15.92 -36.61 -13.35
N ILE A 413 14.71 -37.17 -13.46
CA ILE A 413 14.49 -38.62 -13.29
C ILE A 413 15.30 -39.43 -14.33
N LYS A 414 15.36 -38.98 -15.59
CA LYS A 414 16.18 -39.63 -16.62
C LYS A 414 17.68 -39.55 -16.27
N VAL A 415 18.14 -38.38 -15.84
CA VAL A 415 19.53 -38.18 -15.40
C VAL A 415 19.87 -39.10 -14.23
N ASP A 416 19.03 -39.12 -13.19
CA ASP A 416 19.25 -39.92 -11.98
C ASP A 416 19.22 -41.42 -12.31
N ALA A 417 18.43 -41.86 -13.29
CA ALA A 417 18.43 -43.24 -13.78
C ALA A 417 19.77 -43.62 -14.46
N LEU A 418 20.33 -42.74 -15.30
CA LEU A 418 21.63 -42.96 -15.94
C LEU A 418 22.76 -43.00 -14.90
N LEU A 419 22.71 -42.12 -13.89
CA LEU A 419 23.68 -42.10 -12.79
C LEU A 419 23.58 -43.39 -11.94
N LYS A 420 22.36 -43.83 -11.61
CA LYS A 420 22.13 -45.07 -10.85
C LYS A 420 22.59 -46.32 -11.59
N ASN A 421 22.51 -46.31 -12.92
CA ASN A 421 23.01 -47.39 -13.77
C ASN A 421 24.54 -47.36 -13.97
N ASN A 422 25.27 -46.52 -13.22
CA ASN A 422 26.73 -46.37 -13.29
C ASN A 422 27.23 -46.06 -14.71
N HIS A 423 26.58 -45.11 -15.40
CA HIS A 423 27.02 -44.68 -16.71
C HIS A 423 28.50 -44.23 -16.67
N PRO A 424 29.39 -44.66 -17.59
CA PRO A 424 30.83 -44.39 -17.46
C PRO A 424 31.21 -42.90 -17.59
N ALA A 425 30.29 -42.06 -18.05
CA ALA A 425 30.42 -40.59 -18.10
C ALA A 425 29.62 -39.86 -17.00
N ALA A 426 29.34 -40.52 -15.86
CA ALA A 426 28.52 -39.98 -14.77
C ALA A 426 28.96 -38.58 -14.29
N GLU A 427 30.26 -38.37 -14.11
CA GLU A 427 30.83 -37.08 -13.68
C GLU A 427 30.42 -35.91 -14.60
N LYS A 428 30.42 -36.13 -15.92
CA LYS A 428 30.02 -35.11 -16.89
C LYS A 428 28.52 -34.84 -16.82
N ILE A 429 27.72 -35.90 -16.76
CA ILE A 429 26.26 -35.79 -16.65
C ILE A 429 25.89 -35.01 -15.38
N GLU A 430 26.58 -35.28 -14.26
CA GLU A 430 26.38 -34.59 -12.99
C GLU A 430 26.78 -33.10 -13.08
N ALA A 431 27.90 -32.77 -13.72
CA ALA A 431 28.31 -31.38 -13.94
C ALA A 431 27.27 -30.58 -14.77
N TYR A 432 26.69 -31.19 -15.81
CA TYR A 432 25.63 -30.58 -16.62
C TYR A 432 24.32 -30.42 -15.82
N LYS A 433 23.94 -31.44 -15.03
CA LYS A 433 22.80 -31.38 -14.12
C LYS A 433 22.94 -30.25 -13.10
N ASP A 434 24.10 -30.10 -12.48
CA ASP A 434 24.37 -29.04 -11.50
C ASP A 434 24.35 -27.65 -12.15
N THR A 435 24.78 -27.55 -13.40
CA THR A 435 24.72 -26.29 -14.16
C THR A 435 23.27 -25.89 -14.38
N LEU A 436 22.43 -26.81 -14.85
CA LEU A 436 20.99 -26.58 -15.01
C LEU A 436 20.32 -26.22 -13.69
N GLN A 437 20.63 -26.93 -12.60
CA GLN A 437 20.09 -26.64 -11.27
C GLN A 437 20.47 -25.24 -10.79
N THR A 438 21.70 -24.81 -11.05
CA THR A 438 22.20 -23.47 -10.72
C THR A 438 21.43 -22.39 -11.50
N GLN A 439 21.32 -22.54 -12.82
CA GLN A 439 20.60 -21.60 -13.68
C GLN A 439 19.11 -21.52 -13.32
N TRP A 440 18.47 -22.67 -13.07
CA TRP A 440 17.07 -22.72 -12.64
C TRP A 440 16.84 -22.00 -11.31
N SER A 441 17.67 -22.30 -10.31
CA SER A 441 17.60 -21.66 -9.00
C SER A 441 17.81 -20.15 -9.09
N TRP A 442 18.70 -19.72 -9.98
CA TRP A 442 18.98 -18.31 -10.23
C TRP A 442 17.81 -17.58 -10.87
N LEU A 443 17.18 -18.16 -11.90
CA LEU A 443 15.97 -17.58 -12.51
C LEU A 443 14.84 -17.41 -11.48
N LEU A 444 14.67 -18.38 -10.55
CA LEU A 444 13.70 -18.26 -9.46
C LEU A 444 14.06 -17.17 -8.42
N GLN A 445 15.33 -16.79 -8.28
CA GLN A 445 15.70 -15.62 -7.48
C GLN A 445 15.34 -14.32 -8.20
N ILE A 446 15.56 -14.26 -9.52
CA ILE A 446 15.16 -13.11 -10.34
C ILE A 446 13.64 -12.88 -10.26
N THR A 447 12.82 -13.93 -10.35
CA THR A 447 11.35 -13.79 -10.23
C THR A 447 10.91 -13.20 -8.89
N LYS A 448 11.54 -13.60 -7.78
CA LYS A 448 11.29 -13.00 -6.46
C LYS A 448 11.66 -11.51 -6.40
N CYS A 449 12.73 -11.12 -7.07
CA CYS A 449 13.11 -9.71 -7.21
C CYS A 449 12.07 -8.94 -8.04
N ILE A 450 11.60 -9.51 -9.15
CA ILE A 450 10.56 -8.94 -10.01
C ILE A 450 9.27 -8.70 -9.20
N ASP A 451 8.83 -9.69 -8.42
CA ASP A 451 7.63 -9.55 -7.57
C ASP A 451 7.76 -8.37 -6.59
N THR A 452 8.95 -8.22 -5.99
CA THR A 452 9.24 -7.08 -5.11
C THR A 452 9.20 -5.76 -5.87
N HIS A 453 9.79 -5.67 -7.06
CA HIS A 453 9.73 -4.46 -7.88
C HIS A 453 8.30 -4.14 -8.33
N LEU A 454 7.50 -5.12 -8.74
CA LEU A 454 6.10 -4.92 -9.10
C LEU A 454 5.32 -4.30 -7.94
N LYS A 455 5.48 -4.85 -6.73
CA LYS A 455 4.84 -4.34 -5.51
C LYS A 455 5.27 -2.92 -5.18
N GLU A 456 6.57 -2.67 -5.09
CA GLU A 456 7.12 -1.38 -4.64
C GLU A 456 6.91 -0.27 -5.68
N ASN A 457 7.03 -0.58 -6.97
CA ASN A 457 6.76 0.38 -8.04
C ASN A 457 5.26 0.66 -8.20
N ALA A 458 4.38 -0.33 -8.00
CA ALA A 458 2.94 -0.08 -7.94
C ALA A 458 2.59 0.86 -6.77
N ALA A 459 3.18 0.63 -5.58
CA ALA A 459 3.00 1.50 -4.43
C ALA A 459 3.54 2.93 -4.68
N TYR A 460 4.68 3.05 -5.36
CA TYR A 460 5.22 4.35 -5.80
C TYR A 460 4.23 5.08 -6.72
N SER A 461 3.76 4.44 -7.79
CA SER A 461 2.85 5.05 -8.77
C SER A 461 1.56 5.50 -8.11
N GLN A 462 0.98 4.61 -7.28
CA GLN A 462 -0.25 4.89 -6.57
C GLN A 462 -0.10 6.07 -5.61
N PHE A 463 0.99 6.10 -4.83
CA PHE A 463 1.25 7.19 -3.90
C PHE A 463 1.36 8.55 -4.62
N PHE A 464 2.13 8.65 -5.70
CA PHE A 464 2.28 9.93 -6.39
C PHE A 464 0.98 10.39 -7.06
N ARG A 465 0.15 9.46 -7.55
CA ARG A 465 -1.19 9.77 -8.06
C ARG A 465 -2.08 10.32 -6.94
N GLU A 466 -2.24 9.58 -5.86
CA GLU A 466 -3.06 9.97 -4.70
C GLU A 466 -2.59 11.29 -4.08
N ALA A 467 -1.27 11.50 -3.98
CA ALA A 467 -0.69 12.71 -3.41
C ALA A 467 -0.92 13.94 -4.29
N ASN A 468 -0.79 13.82 -5.62
CA ASN A 468 -1.07 14.92 -6.56
C ASN A 468 -2.56 15.23 -6.66
N ASP A 469 -3.43 14.22 -6.64
CA ASP A 469 -4.88 14.40 -6.63
C ASP A 469 -5.32 15.12 -5.34
N THR A 470 -4.80 14.67 -4.19
CA THR A 470 -5.05 15.32 -2.89
C THR A 470 -4.54 16.76 -2.89
N TYR A 471 -3.33 17.00 -3.41
CA TYR A 471 -2.78 18.36 -3.55
C TYR A 471 -3.70 19.28 -4.35
N SER A 472 -4.14 18.80 -5.52
CA SER A 472 -5.02 19.57 -6.42
C SER A 472 -6.38 19.84 -5.79
N ASN A 473 -6.93 18.88 -5.05
CA ASN A 473 -8.19 19.03 -4.32
C ASN A 473 -8.07 20.06 -3.20
N LEU A 474 -7.02 19.97 -2.38
CA LEU A 474 -6.74 20.94 -1.31
C LEU A 474 -6.55 22.36 -1.86
N GLN A 475 -5.87 22.52 -3.00
CA GLN A 475 -5.74 23.83 -3.64
C GLN A 475 -7.10 24.42 -4.04
N LYS A 476 -7.99 23.61 -4.62
CA LYS A 476 -9.35 24.03 -4.99
C LYS A 476 -10.18 24.39 -3.76
N GLU A 477 -10.10 23.59 -2.71
CA GLU A 477 -10.80 23.84 -1.45
C GLU A 477 -10.31 25.12 -0.76
N HIS A 478 -9.00 25.32 -0.69
CA HIS A 478 -8.39 26.52 -0.14
C HIS A 478 -8.93 27.80 -0.81
N GLU A 479 -9.03 27.80 -2.14
CA GLU A 479 -9.59 28.92 -2.89
C GLU A 479 -11.11 29.05 -2.72
N SER A 480 -11.82 27.91 -2.67
CA SER A 480 -13.27 27.84 -2.46
C SER A 480 -13.68 28.42 -1.10
N VAL A 481 -13.03 28.00 -0.01
CA VAL A 481 -13.28 28.50 1.36
C VAL A 481 -13.02 30.00 1.44
N ARG A 482 -11.90 30.45 0.87
CA ARG A 482 -11.53 31.87 0.87
C ARG A 482 -12.56 32.75 0.15
N LYS A 483 -13.12 32.30 -0.98
CA LYS A 483 -14.06 33.10 -1.78
C LYS A 483 -15.50 33.06 -1.24
N LYS A 484 -15.99 31.88 -0.84
CA LYS A 484 -17.42 31.67 -0.54
C LYS A 484 -17.87 32.26 0.79
N PHE A 485 -16.98 32.40 1.76
CA PHE A 485 -17.33 32.80 3.13
C PHE A 485 -16.82 34.20 3.49
N THR A 486 -16.68 35.07 2.50
CA THR A 486 -16.37 36.48 2.74
C THR A 486 -17.57 37.18 3.35
N CYS A 487 -17.33 38.02 4.36
CA CYS A 487 -18.37 38.78 5.05
C CYS A 487 -17.82 40.15 5.46
N ASP A 488 -18.73 41.12 5.59
CA ASP A 488 -18.45 42.48 6.03
C ASP A 488 -19.45 42.91 7.13
N LYS A 489 -19.25 44.11 7.70
CA LYS A 489 -20.16 44.65 8.72
C LYS A 489 -21.58 44.94 8.18
N ASN A 490 -21.76 45.00 6.86
CA ASN A 490 -23.03 45.30 6.20
C ASN A 490 -23.85 44.05 5.86
N THR A 491 -23.28 42.86 6.04
CA THR A 491 -23.95 41.60 5.78
C THR A 491 -25.12 41.42 6.76
N SER A 492 -26.30 41.03 6.25
CA SER A 492 -27.50 40.82 7.06
C SER A 492 -27.33 39.65 8.03
N LEU A 493 -28.07 39.67 9.15
CA LEU A 493 -28.02 38.60 10.16
C LEU A 493 -28.41 37.23 9.59
N GLU A 494 -29.42 37.17 8.72
CA GLU A 494 -29.88 35.94 8.08
C GLU A 494 -28.77 35.32 7.21
N ASN A 495 -28.12 36.12 6.38
CA ASN A 495 -27.01 35.68 5.54
C ASN A 495 -25.82 35.22 6.39
N LEU A 496 -25.50 35.93 7.48
CA LEU A 496 -24.43 35.53 8.40
C LEU A 496 -24.71 34.16 9.05
N GLN A 497 -25.96 33.90 9.46
CA GLN A 497 -26.35 32.60 10.00
C GLN A 497 -26.26 31.49 8.94
N GLU A 498 -26.60 31.77 7.68
CA GLU A 498 -26.43 30.81 6.59
C GLU A 498 -24.96 30.51 6.31
N LEU A 499 -24.10 31.55 6.29
CA LEU A 499 -22.65 31.42 6.15
C LEU A 499 -22.06 30.59 7.29
N LEU A 500 -22.50 30.79 8.54
CA LEU A 500 -22.06 30.00 9.69
C LEU A 500 -22.41 28.51 9.52
N LYS A 501 -23.66 28.19 9.16
CA LYS A 501 -24.08 26.82 8.86
C LYS A 501 -23.30 26.22 7.68
N GLY A 502 -22.92 27.05 6.71
CA GLY A 502 -22.07 26.65 5.59
C GLY A 502 -20.64 26.33 6.01
N LEU A 503 -20.04 27.15 6.88
CA LEU A 503 -18.71 26.90 7.45
C LEU A 503 -18.69 25.64 8.30
N GLU A 504 -19.71 25.39 9.11
CA GLU A 504 -19.82 24.16 9.91
C GLU A 504 -19.86 22.90 9.03
N ARG A 505 -20.61 22.93 7.92
CA ARG A 505 -20.60 21.84 6.92
C ARG A 505 -19.25 21.67 6.23
N GLU A 506 -18.56 22.77 5.93
CA GLU A 506 -17.25 22.71 5.29
C GLU A 506 -16.16 22.17 6.23
N LYS A 507 -16.30 22.39 7.54
CA LYS A 507 -15.41 21.84 8.57
C LYS A 507 -15.34 20.31 8.51
N GLU A 508 -16.47 19.64 8.31
CA GLU A 508 -16.54 18.19 8.22
C GLU A 508 -15.73 17.67 7.02
N LYS A 509 -15.87 18.31 5.85
CA LYS A 509 -15.08 17.97 4.66
C LYS A 509 -13.58 18.18 4.86
N ILE A 510 -13.19 19.31 5.48
CA ILE A 510 -11.79 19.58 5.83
C ILE A 510 -11.27 18.48 6.77
N MET A 511 -12.06 18.05 7.75
CA MET A 511 -11.67 16.99 8.68
C MET A 511 -11.47 15.62 8.02
N ASP A 512 -12.21 15.28 6.97
CA ASP A 512 -11.99 14.06 6.19
C ASP A 512 -10.62 14.10 5.47
N ASN A 513 -10.26 15.26 4.91
CA ASN A 513 -8.97 15.46 4.27
C ASN A 513 -7.79 15.29 5.23
N LYS A 514 -7.98 15.57 6.53
CA LYS A 514 -6.95 15.34 7.57
C LYS A 514 -6.46 13.89 7.57
N ARG A 515 -7.39 12.93 7.51
CA ARG A 515 -7.06 11.50 7.56
C ARG A 515 -6.27 11.09 6.32
N GLN A 516 -6.70 11.57 5.15
CA GLN A 516 -6.03 11.29 3.88
C GLN A 516 -4.61 11.87 3.84
N VAL A 517 -4.44 13.12 4.28
CA VAL A 517 -3.13 13.77 4.35
C VAL A 517 -2.18 13.05 5.31
N GLN A 518 -2.66 12.70 6.51
CA GLN A 518 -1.86 11.93 7.48
C GLN A 518 -1.47 10.55 6.93
N HIS A 519 -2.39 9.88 6.24
CA HIS A 519 -2.10 8.62 5.55
C HIS A 519 -0.98 8.79 4.52
N LEU A 520 -1.05 9.83 3.68
CA LEU A 520 -0.01 10.12 2.68
C LEU A 520 1.33 10.47 3.33
N VAL A 521 1.34 11.25 4.42
CA VAL A 521 2.58 11.57 5.17
C VAL A 521 3.22 10.30 5.72
N SER A 522 2.43 9.38 6.28
CA SER A 522 2.93 8.08 6.75
C SER A 522 3.48 7.24 5.59
N LYS A 523 2.68 7.07 4.53
CA LYS A 523 3.03 6.28 3.33
C LYS A 523 4.29 6.81 2.65
N SER A 524 4.50 8.13 2.59
CA SER A 524 5.67 8.76 1.97
C SER A 524 7.02 8.28 2.51
N ARG A 525 7.06 7.84 3.77
CA ARG A 525 8.28 7.36 4.44
C ARG A 525 8.71 5.98 3.97
N THR A 526 7.80 5.20 3.39
CA THR A 526 8.05 3.83 2.91
C THR A 526 8.17 3.74 1.39
N ILE A 527 7.94 4.84 0.65
CA ILE A 527 8.04 4.84 -0.80
C ILE A 527 9.50 4.78 -1.25
N VAL A 528 9.80 3.87 -2.17
CA VAL A 528 11.12 3.67 -2.78
C VAL A 528 11.51 4.80 -3.74
N ARG A 529 12.76 4.78 -4.22
CA ARG A 529 13.28 5.79 -5.15
C ARG A 529 13.50 5.18 -6.54
N LEU A 530 12.82 5.70 -7.55
CA LEU A 530 12.93 5.18 -8.92
C LEU A 530 13.81 6.04 -9.84
N LYS A 531 13.84 7.36 -9.64
CA LYS A 531 14.64 8.28 -10.48
C LYS A 531 16.13 7.92 -10.60
N PRO A 532 16.85 7.58 -9.51
CA PRO A 532 18.27 7.27 -9.60
C PRO A 532 18.56 5.91 -10.26
N ARG A 533 17.53 5.13 -10.65
CA ARG A 533 17.74 3.94 -11.49
C ARG A 533 18.07 4.32 -12.93
N ASN A 534 17.72 5.53 -13.37
CA ASN A 534 17.98 5.99 -14.72
C ASN A 534 19.46 6.45 -14.85
N PRO A 535 20.19 6.00 -15.88
CA PRO A 535 21.58 6.45 -16.12
C PRO A 535 21.72 7.97 -16.38
N GLU A 536 20.65 8.61 -16.84
CA GLU A 536 20.61 10.06 -17.12
C GLU A 536 20.60 10.92 -15.84
N ASP A 537 20.28 10.34 -14.68
CA ASP A 537 20.20 11.06 -13.40
C ASP A 537 21.60 11.17 -12.76
N LYS A 538 22.20 12.36 -12.87
CA LYS A 538 23.52 12.70 -12.30
C LYS A 538 23.55 12.65 -10.76
N SER A 539 22.40 12.52 -10.10
CA SER A 539 22.26 12.40 -8.64
C SER A 539 22.51 10.99 -8.11
N SER A 540 22.86 10.03 -8.99
CA SER A 540 22.95 8.60 -8.67
C SER A 540 24.24 8.16 -7.98
N SER A 541 25.31 8.96 -8.02
CA SER A 541 26.57 8.64 -7.34
C SER A 541 26.42 8.74 -5.82
N GLY A 542 26.75 7.66 -5.10
CA GLY A 542 26.63 7.62 -3.64
C GLY A 542 25.23 7.26 -3.12
N VAL A 543 24.34 6.77 -3.98
CA VAL A 543 23.01 6.29 -3.57
C VAL A 543 23.12 4.94 -2.88
N ILE A 544 22.50 4.80 -1.71
CA ILE A 544 22.37 3.50 -1.04
C ILE A 544 21.39 2.61 -1.82
N VAL A 545 21.79 1.39 -2.09
CA VAL A 545 20.97 0.32 -2.66
C VAL A 545 20.90 -0.85 -1.69
N LYS A 546 19.86 -1.67 -1.81
CA LYS A 546 19.63 -2.84 -0.97
C LYS A 546 19.43 -4.08 -1.84
N ALA A 547 20.07 -5.19 -1.47
CA ALA A 547 19.93 -6.46 -2.17
C ALA A 547 18.57 -7.13 -1.89
N LEU A 548 17.90 -7.57 -2.94
CA LEU A 548 16.61 -8.27 -2.90
C LEU A 548 16.75 -9.79 -2.78
N CYS A 549 17.87 -10.33 -3.26
CA CYS A 549 18.22 -11.75 -3.19
C CYS A 549 19.71 -11.93 -2.88
N ASP A 550 20.10 -13.19 -2.65
CA ASP A 550 21.51 -13.55 -2.52
C ASP A 550 22.17 -13.59 -3.91
N PHE A 551 23.31 -12.92 -4.04
CA PHE A 551 24.13 -12.93 -5.24
C PHE A 551 25.58 -13.20 -4.86
N LYS A 552 26.17 -14.24 -5.48
CA LYS A 552 27.56 -14.64 -5.28
C LYS A 552 28.22 -14.81 -6.64
N ARG A 553 29.37 -14.17 -6.85
CA ARG A 553 30.24 -14.38 -8.01
C ARG A 553 31.69 -14.42 -7.54
N ASP A 554 32.36 -15.54 -7.76
CA ASP A 554 33.71 -15.80 -7.22
C ASP A 554 33.74 -15.59 -5.68
N GLN A 555 34.63 -14.71 -5.20
CA GLN A 555 34.73 -14.34 -3.78
C GLN A 555 33.82 -13.16 -3.37
N LYS A 556 33.03 -12.60 -4.30
CA LYS A 556 32.16 -11.45 -4.06
C LYS A 556 30.76 -11.94 -3.74
N VAL A 557 30.28 -11.66 -2.52
CA VAL A 557 28.97 -12.10 -2.03
C VAL A 557 28.20 -10.89 -1.50
N ILE A 558 26.93 -10.78 -1.90
CA ILE A 558 25.96 -9.88 -1.30
C ILE A 558 24.71 -10.70 -0.96
N LEU A 559 24.39 -10.79 0.32
CA LEU A 559 23.20 -11.51 0.79
C LEU A 559 21.98 -10.59 0.73
N LYS A 560 20.80 -11.19 0.65
CA LYS A 560 19.52 -10.51 0.72
C LYS A 560 19.46 -9.59 1.94
N GLY A 561 19.07 -8.35 1.70
CA GLY A 561 18.90 -7.33 2.73
C GLY A 561 20.16 -6.51 3.03
N ASN A 562 21.35 -6.91 2.52
CA ASN A 562 22.54 -6.08 2.65
C ASN A 562 22.38 -4.76 1.90
N GLU A 563 22.96 -3.72 2.49
CA GLU A 563 23.10 -2.42 1.86
C GLU A 563 24.42 -2.32 1.12
N ALA A 564 24.40 -1.62 0.00
CA ALA A 564 25.57 -1.34 -0.83
C ALA A 564 25.47 0.09 -1.37
N ILE A 565 26.59 0.62 -1.84
CA ILE A 565 26.66 1.99 -2.39
C ILE A 565 26.76 1.90 -3.91
N LEU A 566 25.85 2.55 -4.62
CA LEU A 566 25.87 2.65 -6.07
C LEU A 566 27.01 3.57 -6.55
N LYS A 567 27.92 3.00 -7.35
CA LYS A 567 29.04 3.74 -7.96
C LYS A 567 28.72 4.13 -9.40
N ASP A 568 28.33 3.16 -10.22
CA ASP A 568 28.01 3.38 -11.63
C ASP A 568 26.77 2.59 -12.06
N ASN A 569 25.85 3.26 -12.73
CA ASN A 569 24.63 2.71 -13.33
C ASN A 569 24.56 2.92 -14.85
N SER A 570 25.68 3.24 -15.50
CA SER A 570 25.76 3.44 -16.96
C SER A 570 25.26 2.21 -17.74
N GLN A 571 25.57 1.00 -17.26
CA GLN A 571 24.99 -0.24 -17.75
C GLN A 571 23.64 -0.48 -17.05
N ARG A 572 22.54 -0.56 -17.80
CA ARG A 572 21.20 -0.69 -17.21
C ARG A 572 20.95 -2.03 -16.51
N SER A 573 21.46 -3.13 -17.07
CA SER A 573 21.23 -4.48 -16.55
C SER A 573 22.17 -4.87 -15.40
N LYS A 574 23.31 -4.18 -15.25
CA LYS A 574 24.34 -4.50 -14.26
C LYS A 574 24.95 -3.21 -13.69
N TRP A 575 25.00 -3.10 -12.38
CA TRP A 575 25.51 -1.92 -11.70
C TRP A 575 26.80 -2.22 -10.95
N ASP A 576 27.71 -1.25 -10.96
CA ASP A 576 28.89 -1.29 -10.11
C ASP A 576 28.50 -0.75 -8.73
N VAL A 577 28.65 -1.61 -7.72
CA VAL A 577 28.28 -1.29 -6.34
C VAL A 577 29.40 -1.68 -5.39
N THR A 578 29.60 -0.86 -4.36
CA THR A 578 30.45 -1.21 -3.23
C THR A 578 29.60 -1.97 -2.20
N GLY A 579 29.81 -3.27 -2.12
CA GLY A 579 29.08 -4.16 -1.21
C GLY A 579 29.48 -4.02 0.26
N PRO A 580 28.84 -4.79 1.15
CA PRO A 580 29.18 -4.81 2.58
C PRO A 580 30.65 -5.22 2.75
N GLY A 581 31.43 -4.39 3.45
CA GLY A 581 32.88 -4.61 3.61
C GLY A 581 33.79 -3.85 2.62
N GLY A 582 33.23 -2.97 1.78
CA GLY A 582 34.03 -2.09 0.91
C GLY A 582 34.51 -2.74 -0.39
N LEU A 583 34.00 -3.92 -0.72
CA LEU A 583 34.35 -4.65 -1.94
C LEU A 583 33.49 -4.21 -3.12
N ASP A 584 34.11 -3.77 -4.20
CA ASP A 584 33.43 -3.41 -5.44
C ASP A 584 32.99 -4.67 -6.20
N MET A 585 31.73 -4.70 -6.63
CA MET A 585 31.12 -5.84 -7.29
C MET A 585 30.13 -5.38 -8.36
N LEU A 586 30.10 -6.13 -9.46
CA LEU A 586 29.15 -5.90 -10.54
C LEU A 586 27.93 -6.79 -10.31
N VAL A 587 26.81 -6.19 -9.91
CA VAL A 587 25.59 -6.89 -9.50
C VAL A 587 24.47 -6.57 -10.49
N PRO A 588 23.66 -7.56 -10.91
CA PRO A 588 22.48 -7.29 -11.73
C PRO A 588 21.54 -6.26 -11.10
N SER A 589 21.11 -5.27 -11.87
CA SER A 589 20.30 -4.16 -11.35
C SER A 589 18.92 -4.63 -10.84
N VAL A 590 18.38 -5.72 -11.40
CA VAL A 590 17.14 -6.34 -10.92
C VAL A 590 17.25 -6.86 -9.48
N CYS A 591 18.45 -7.25 -9.04
CA CYS A 591 18.69 -7.74 -7.68
C CYS A 591 18.80 -6.61 -6.65
N LEU A 592 18.76 -5.34 -7.09
CA LEU A 592 18.97 -4.17 -6.26
C LEU A 592 17.74 -3.28 -6.26
N ILE A 593 17.35 -2.80 -5.08
CA ILE A 593 16.33 -1.75 -4.90
C ILE A 593 16.96 -0.52 -4.27
N ILE A 594 16.44 0.67 -4.57
CA ILE A 594 16.86 1.89 -3.86
C ILE A 594 15.84 2.14 -2.74
N PRO A 595 16.19 1.85 -1.48
CA PRO A 595 15.24 1.89 -0.38
C PRO A 595 14.78 3.33 -0.05
N PRO A 596 13.70 3.47 0.74
CA PRO A 596 13.32 4.75 1.35
C PRO A 596 14.42 5.28 2.29
N PRO A 597 14.40 6.58 2.65
CA PRO A 597 13.36 7.57 2.37
C PRO A 597 13.46 8.19 0.97
N ASN A 598 12.31 8.36 0.30
CA ASN A 598 12.23 9.11 -0.96
C ASN A 598 12.00 10.62 -0.69
N PRO A 599 12.99 11.50 -0.96
CA PRO A 599 12.87 12.93 -0.66
C PRO A 599 11.75 13.61 -1.45
N LEU A 600 11.48 13.17 -2.69
CA LEU A 600 10.41 13.74 -3.51
C LEU A 600 9.04 13.42 -2.91
N GLY A 601 8.82 12.17 -2.52
CA GLY A 601 7.54 11.74 -1.92
C GLY A 601 7.28 12.43 -0.58
N ILE A 602 8.29 12.51 0.28
CA ILE A 602 8.19 13.21 1.58
C ILE A 602 7.90 14.70 1.37
N SER A 603 8.58 15.36 0.44
CA SER A 603 8.36 16.78 0.17
C SER A 603 6.93 17.06 -0.33
N LEU A 604 6.37 16.20 -1.19
CA LEU A 604 5.01 16.33 -1.71
C LEU A 604 3.97 16.11 -0.61
N ALA A 605 4.14 15.07 0.22
CA ALA A 605 3.25 14.82 1.35
C ALA A 605 3.30 15.96 2.38
N SER A 606 4.49 16.51 2.65
CA SER A 606 4.64 17.69 3.52
C SER A 606 3.97 18.94 2.95
N LYS A 607 4.00 19.14 1.62
CA LYS A 607 3.24 20.22 0.98
C LYS A 607 1.73 20.03 1.17
N ASN A 608 1.21 18.82 1.01
CA ASN A 608 -0.22 18.54 1.25
C ASN A 608 -0.61 18.88 2.70
N ASP A 609 0.23 18.51 3.66
CA ASP A 609 0.05 18.82 5.08
C ASP A 609 0.02 20.33 5.35
N GLN A 610 0.96 21.08 4.76
CA GLN A 610 0.99 22.54 4.87
C GLN A 610 -0.25 23.20 4.26
N TYR A 611 -0.75 22.70 3.11
CA TYR A 611 -1.98 23.21 2.51
C TYR A 611 -3.21 22.92 3.38
N TYR A 612 -3.31 21.72 3.94
CA TYR A 612 -4.36 21.37 4.88
C TYR A 612 -4.40 22.31 6.10
N GLU A 613 -3.25 22.53 6.74
CA GLU A 613 -3.14 23.45 7.89
C GLU A 613 -3.47 24.89 7.49
N ALA A 614 -3.08 25.34 6.29
CA ALA A 614 -3.45 26.66 5.78
C ALA A 614 -4.97 26.81 5.59
N ILE A 615 -5.65 25.78 5.04
CA ILE A 615 -7.11 25.77 4.91
C ILE A 615 -7.77 25.84 6.28
N LEU A 616 -7.32 25.03 7.23
CA LEU A 616 -7.86 24.99 8.58
C LEU A 616 -7.69 26.35 9.29
N SER A 617 -6.53 26.99 9.13
CA SER A 617 -6.27 28.33 9.66
C SER A 617 -7.21 29.38 9.06
N ILE A 618 -7.42 29.36 7.74
CA ILE A 618 -8.34 30.30 7.07
C ILE A 618 -9.78 30.05 7.53
N TRP A 619 -10.21 28.78 7.59
CA TRP A 619 -11.53 28.40 8.07
C TRP A 619 -11.77 28.90 9.49
N ASN A 620 -10.82 28.68 10.42
CA ASN A 620 -10.90 29.16 11.80
C ASN A 620 -11.06 30.68 11.86
N GLN A 621 -10.28 31.42 11.06
CA GLN A 621 -10.36 32.88 11.02
C GLN A 621 -11.73 33.36 10.50
N LEU A 622 -12.24 32.76 9.43
CA LEU A 622 -13.55 33.10 8.88
C LEU A 622 -14.69 32.75 9.85
N TYR A 623 -14.58 31.61 10.55
CA TYR A 623 -15.54 31.21 11.58
C TYR A 623 -15.61 32.22 12.73
N ILE A 624 -14.46 32.64 13.27
CA ILE A 624 -14.39 33.67 14.31
C ILE A 624 -14.98 34.99 13.81
N ASN A 625 -14.63 35.40 12.59
CA ASN A 625 -15.15 36.63 11.97
C ASN A 625 -16.69 36.60 11.87
N VAL A 626 -17.27 35.56 11.27
CA VAL A 626 -18.74 35.41 11.13
C VAL A 626 -19.41 35.36 12.50
N LYS A 627 -18.88 34.58 13.45
CA LYS A 627 -19.46 34.46 14.79
C LYS A 627 -19.45 35.80 15.54
N SER A 628 -18.35 36.55 15.44
CA SER A 628 -18.24 37.89 16.04
C SER A 628 -19.21 38.90 15.43
N LEU A 629 -19.44 38.85 14.11
CA LEU A 629 -20.42 39.70 13.42
C LEU A 629 -21.85 39.36 13.82
N ILE A 630 -22.18 38.07 13.96
CA ILE A 630 -23.50 37.62 14.43
C ILE A 630 -23.75 38.15 15.84
N ALA A 631 -22.81 37.95 16.76
CA ALA A 631 -22.95 38.44 18.14
C ALA A 631 -23.10 39.97 18.19
N TRP A 632 -22.35 40.70 17.34
CA TRP A 632 -22.47 42.15 17.21
C TRP A 632 -23.83 42.60 16.67
N GLN A 633 -24.36 41.95 15.62
CA GLN A 633 -25.69 42.24 15.07
C GLN A 633 -26.79 42.01 16.12
N TYR A 634 -26.71 40.93 16.89
CA TYR A 634 -27.64 40.70 18.01
C TYR A 634 -27.56 41.78 19.08
N CYS A 635 -26.35 42.23 19.44
CA CYS A 635 -26.18 43.36 20.35
C CYS A 635 -26.85 44.62 19.81
N LEU A 636 -26.67 44.94 18.53
CA LEU A 636 -27.29 46.12 17.91
C LEU A 636 -28.82 46.03 17.87
N ILE A 637 -29.38 44.85 17.61
CA ILE A 637 -30.84 44.64 17.65
C ILE A 637 -31.38 44.89 19.06
N ASP A 638 -30.73 44.32 20.08
CA ASP A 638 -31.15 44.51 21.48
C ASP A 638 -30.95 45.97 21.96
N ILE A 639 -29.84 46.61 21.58
CA ILE A 639 -29.58 48.04 21.87
C ILE A 639 -30.67 48.91 21.23
N ARG A 640 -31.00 48.69 19.96
CA ARG A 640 -32.05 49.45 19.27
C ARG A 640 -33.41 49.21 19.92
N ARG A 641 -33.72 47.96 20.28
CA ARG A 641 -34.95 47.59 20.97
C ARG A 641 -35.08 48.33 22.30
N ILE A 642 -34.05 48.28 23.15
CA ILE A 642 -34.04 48.98 24.45
C ILE A 642 -34.03 50.50 24.28
N SER A 643 -33.29 51.02 23.31
CA SER A 643 -33.24 52.45 22.99
C SER A 643 -34.56 52.99 22.43
N SER A 644 -35.41 52.14 21.86
CA SER A 644 -36.73 52.53 21.37
C SER A 644 -37.82 52.46 22.46
N LEU A 645 -37.55 51.82 23.60
CA LEU A 645 -38.50 51.73 24.70
C LEU A 645 -38.83 53.12 25.25
N ASP A 646 -40.12 53.38 25.42
CA ASP A 646 -40.64 54.48 26.21
C ASP A 646 -41.39 53.95 27.44
N ILE A 647 -41.70 54.84 28.37
CA ILE A 647 -42.34 54.48 29.64
C ILE A 647 -43.77 53.92 29.46
N THR A 648 -44.44 54.27 28.35
CA THR A 648 -45.80 53.85 28.04
C THR A 648 -45.85 52.44 27.44
N MET A 649 -44.82 52.08 26.67
CA MET A 649 -44.60 50.73 26.18
C MET A 649 -44.22 49.83 27.35
N LEU A 650 -43.32 50.28 28.23
CA LEU A 650 -42.88 49.51 29.40
C LEU A 650 -44.04 49.22 30.37
N SER A 651 -44.97 50.15 30.58
CA SER A 651 -46.13 49.95 31.46
C SER A 651 -47.19 48.98 30.93
N LYS A 652 -47.19 48.72 29.62
CA LYS A 652 -48.08 47.75 28.96
C LYS A 652 -47.48 46.35 28.86
N MET A 653 -46.19 46.20 29.13
CA MET A 653 -45.46 44.93 29.07
C MET A 653 -45.42 44.24 30.43
N ARG A 654 -45.30 42.91 30.43
CA ARG A 654 -45.12 42.15 31.67
C ARG A 654 -43.72 42.36 32.25
N PRO A 655 -43.55 42.36 33.59
CA PRO A 655 -42.24 42.45 34.24
C PRO A 655 -41.18 41.49 33.74
N GLU A 656 -41.60 40.28 33.37
CA GLU A 656 -40.72 39.24 32.87
C GLU A 656 -40.18 39.57 31.47
N GLU A 657 -40.98 40.23 30.62
CA GLU A 657 -40.63 40.51 29.23
C GLU A 657 -39.53 41.56 29.12
N TYR A 658 -39.62 42.66 29.87
CA TYR A 658 -38.58 43.70 29.84
C TYR A 658 -37.32 43.32 30.61
N ARG A 659 -37.42 42.51 31.67
CA ARG A 659 -36.25 41.89 32.31
C ARG A 659 -35.54 40.92 31.38
N GLN A 660 -36.29 40.19 30.55
CA GLN A 660 -35.70 39.30 29.55
C GLN A 660 -34.97 40.07 28.45
N MET A 661 -35.46 41.26 28.05
CA MET A 661 -34.77 42.11 27.07
C MET A 661 -33.38 42.56 27.55
N ILE A 662 -33.25 43.03 28.80
CA ILE A 662 -31.93 43.44 29.32
C ILE A 662 -31.00 42.25 29.50
N LYS A 663 -31.53 41.12 30.01
CA LYS A 663 -30.76 39.87 30.15
C LYS A 663 -30.26 39.34 28.80
N SER A 664 -31.09 39.46 27.75
CA SER A 664 -30.70 39.16 26.36
C SER A 664 -29.53 40.03 25.91
N LEU A 665 -29.64 41.35 26.11
CA LEU A 665 -28.57 42.30 25.77
C LEU A 665 -27.25 41.95 26.49
N GLU A 666 -27.30 41.71 27.80
CA GLU A 666 -26.13 41.32 28.60
C GLU A 666 -25.48 40.02 28.06
N THR A 667 -26.31 39.01 27.80
CA THR A 667 -25.84 37.71 27.27
C THR A 667 -25.20 37.86 25.89
N ASN A 668 -25.84 38.60 24.99
CA ASN A 668 -25.35 38.84 23.63
C ASN A 668 -24.06 39.67 23.64
N TYR A 669 -23.96 40.67 24.53
CA TYR A 669 -22.75 41.48 24.68
C TYR A 669 -21.58 40.69 25.25
N GLU A 670 -21.83 39.79 26.22
CA GLU A 670 -20.81 38.84 26.66
C GLU A 670 -20.35 37.90 25.54
N GLU A 671 -21.27 37.39 24.73
CA GLU A 671 -20.92 36.53 23.60
C GLU A 671 -20.13 37.29 22.53
N PHE A 672 -20.44 38.56 22.30
CA PHE A 672 -19.64 39.45 21.45
C PHE A 672 -18.22 39.61 22.01
N LYS A 673 -18.07 39.92 23.31
CA LYS A 673 -16.75 40.03 23.96
C LYS A 673 -15.92 38.75 23.84
N ARG A 674 -16.55 37.58 23.93
CA ARG A 674 -15.86 36.30 23.71
C ARG A 674 -15.47 36.12 22.25
N SER A 675 -16.40 36.36 21.33
CA SER A 675 -16.25 36.06 19.90
C SER A 675 -15.37 37.07 19.16
N CYS A 676 -15.25 38.30 19.65
CA CYS A 676 -14.41 39.33 19.03
C CYS A 676 -12.91 39.10 19.29
N ASN A 677 -12.54 38.27 20.27
CA ASN A 677 -11.15 37.92 20.54
C ASN A 677 -10.58 37.10 19.38
N GLY A 678 -9.60 37.69 18.66
CA GLY A 678 -9.01 37.09 17.46
C GLY A 678 -9.83 37.31 16.17
N SER A 679 -10.94 38.06 16.23
CA SER A 679 -11.65 38.49 15.03
C SER A 679 -10.92 39.63 14.34
N GLN A 680 -10.86 39.59 13.01
CA GLN A 680 -10.30 40.67 12.19
C GLN A 680 -11.37 41.70 11.78
N MET A 681 -12.63 41.52 12.20
CA MET A 681 -13.75 42.38 11.79
C MET A 681 -13.90 43.65 12.63
N PHE A 682 -13.32 43.68 13.84
CA PHE A 682 -13.50 44.77 14.80
C PHE A 682 -12.15 45.31 15.27
N ALA A 683 -11.93 46.60 15.02
CA ALA A 683 -10.83 47.34 15.61
C ALA A 683 -11.13 47.69 17.08
N GLU A 684 -10.13 48.15 17.82
CA GLU A 684 -10.31 48.55 19.23
C GLU A 684 -11.30 49.72 19.37
N GLU A 685 -11.39 50.59 18.38
CA GLU A 685 -12.35 51.68 18.32
C GLU A 685 -13.79 51.16 18.22
N ASP A 686 -14.03 50.15 17.38
CA ASP A 686 -15.34 49.53 17.22
C ASP A 686 -15.81 48.86 18.52
N LYS A 687 -14.87 48.24 19.25
CA LYS A 687 -15.15 47.59 20.54
C LYS A 687 -15.58 48.60 21.60
N LYS A 688 -14.89 49.75 21.67
CA LYS A 688 -15.25 50.85 22.58
C LYS A 688 -16.61 51.46 22.21
N GLU A 689 -16.89 51.59 20.91
CA GLU A 689 -18.17 52.14 20.44
C GLU A 689 -19.35 51.26 20.89
N ILE A 690 -19.28 49.95 20.68
CA ILE A 690 -20.35 49.04 21.13
C ILE A 690 -20.46 48.96 22.66
N GLU A 691 -19.35 49.08 23.40
CA GLU A 691 -19.34 49.18 24.87
C GLU A 691 -20.06 50.44 25.37
N ASN A 692 -19.83 51.58 24.70
CA ASN A 692 -20.53 52.83 25.00
C ASN A 692 -22.03 52.72 24.71
N GLN A 693 -22.41 52.13 23.57
CA GLN A 693 -23.80 51.92 23.21
C GLN A 693 -24.51 50.95 24.17
N PHE A 694 -23.84 49.86 24.57
CA PHE A 694 -24.33 48.94 25.60
C PHE A 694 -24.58 49.66 26.92
N SER A 695 -23.58 50.40 27.42
CA SER A 695 -23.67 51.17 28.66
C SER A 695 -24.73 52.28 28.58
N GLY A 696 -24.96 52.84 27.40
CA GLY A 696 -26.03 53.81 27.13
C GLY A 696 -27.42 53.17 27.21
N ALA A 697 -27.60 52.02 26.55
CA ALA A 697 -28.86 51.27 26.57
C ALA A 697 -29.21 50.77 27.98
N GLN A 698 -28.22 50.26 28.72
CA GLN A 698 -28.40 49.80 30.10
C GLN A 698 -28.87 50.95 31.01
N ARG A 699 -28.19 52.11 30.96
CA ARG A 699 -28.60 53.31 31.71
C ARG A 699 -30.02 53.77 31.37
N ARG A 700 -30.41 53.72 30.09
CA ARG A 700 -31.77 54.08 29.66
C ARG A 700 -32.81 53.11 30.24
N TYR A 701 -32.54 51.80 30.19
CA TYR A 701 -33.41 50.79 30.78
C TYR A 701 -33.59 51.03 32.29
N ASP A 702 -32.49 51.25 33.02
CA ASP A 702 -32.55 51.52 34.45
C ASP A 702 -33.37 52.77 34.77
N GLN A 703 -33.23 53.84 33.99
CA GLN A 703 -34.04 55.05 34.12
C GLN A 703 -35.54 54.78 33.93
N LEU A 704 -35.91 54.00 32.91
CA LEU A 704 -37.32 53.67 32.64
C LEU A 704 -37.91 52.78 33.75
N VAL A 705 -37.15 51.82 34.26
CA VAL A 705 -37.59 50.93 35.36
C VAL A 705 -37.77 51.71 36.66
N VAL A 706 -36.89 52.67 36.98
CA VAL A 706 -37.02 53.52 38.17
C VAL A 706 -38.24 54.46 38.06
N GLN A 707 -38.52 54.98 36.86
CA GLN A 707 -39.66 55.89 36.63
C GLN A 707 -41.01 55.14 36.54
N LEU A 708 -41.00 53.84 36.25
CA LEU A 708 -42.21 53.04 36.00
C LEU A 708 -43.20 53.04 37.19
N PRO A 709 -42.79 52.80 38.46
CA PRO A 709 -43.72 52.85 39.59
C PRO A 709 -44.38 54.21 39.74
N THR A 710 -43.63 55.31 39.56
CA THR A 710 -44.16 56.67 39.64
C THR A 710 -45.13 56.97 38.50
N TYR A 711 -44.89 56.42 37.31
CA TYR A 711 -45.79 56.56 36.16
C TYR A 711 -47.09 55.78 36.35
N ILE A 712 -47.03 54.53 36.82
CA ILE A 712 -48.22 53.70 37.09
C ILE A 712 -49.11 54.39 38.13
N VAL A 713 -48.53 54.88 39.23
CA VAL A 713 -49.30 55.61 40.27
C VAL A 713 -49.95 56.88 39.72
N ARG A 714 -49.26 57.64 38.84
CA ARG A 714 -49.87 58.82 38.18
C ARG A 714 -50.95 58.44 37.17
N GLN A 715 -50.79 57.33 36.45
CA GLN A 715 -51.75 56.86 35.47
C GLN A 715 -53.02 56.34 36.17
N ASP A 716 -52.86 55.52 37.21
CA ASP A 716 -53.95 55.03 38.05
C ASP A 716 -54.64 56.19 38.78
N GLY A 717 -53.87 57.16 39.29
CA GLY A 717 -54.41 58.38 39.89
C GLY A 717 -55.19 59.26 38.91
N ALA A 718 -54.71 59.40 37.67
CA ALA A 718 -55.43 60.13 36.62
C ALA A 718 -56.69 59.38 36.15
N GLN A 719 -56.64 58.04 36.05
CA GLN A 719 -57.80 57.20 35.75
C GLN A 719 -58.83 57.23 36.87
N GLN A 720 -58.40 57.19 38.14
CA GLN A 720 -59.28 57.34 39.30
C GLN A 720 -59.89 58.74 39.38
N ALA A 721 -59.12 59.79 39.11
CA ALA A 721 -59.64 61.16 39.05
C ALA A 721 -60.64 61.36 37.91
N ALA A 722 -60.38 60.80 36.73
CA ALA A 722 -61.31 60.81 35.60
C ALA A 722 -62.58 59.99 35.90
N ALA A 723 -62.45 58.83 36.56
CA ALA A 723 -63.59 58.02 37.00
C ALA A 723 -64.41 58.75 38.08
N GLN A 724 -63.78 59.45 39.01
CA GLN A 724 -64.44 60.28 40.01
C GLN A 724 -65.14 61.50 39.39
N GLN A 725 -64.53 62.16 38.41
CA GLN A 725 -65.16 63.25 37.66
C GLN A 725 -66.34 62.76 36.82
N ALA A 726 -66.22 61.61 36.15
CA ALA A 726 -67.33 60.98 35.42
C ALA A 726 -68.47 60.58 36.37
N ALA A 727 -68.16 60.02 37.55
CA ALA A 727 -69.14 59.71 38.57
C ALA A 727 -69.81 60.97 39.14
N ALA A 728 -69.06 62.06 39.34
CA ALA A 728 -69.58 63.35 39.79
C ALA A 728 -70.47 64.03 38.72
N GLN A 729 -70.10 63.95 37.44
CA GLN A 729 -70.92 64.43 36.33
C GLN A 729 -72.23 63.63 36.22
N GLN A 730 -72.17 62.30 36.32
CA GLN A 730 -73.36 61.46 36.38
C GLN A 730 -74.23 61.76 37.61
N ALA A 731 -73.64 62.05 38.77
CA ALA A 731 -74.37 62.44 39.96
C ALA A 731 -75.05 63.83 39.81
N ALA A 732 -74.37 64.79 39.20
CA ALA A 732 -74.92 66.12 38.90
C ALA A 732 -76.05 66.07 37.86
N GLU A 733 -75.93 65.21 36.83
CA GLU A 733 -77.01 64.95 35.88
C GLU A 733 -78.21 64.30 36.55
N ARG A 734 -78.02 63.33 37.45
CA ARG A 734 -79.11 62.75 38.26
C ARG A 734 -79.78 63.81 39.15
N GLN A 735 -79.03 64.71 39.76
CA GLN A 735 -79.60 65.80 40.56
C GLN A 735 -80.39 66.80 39.71
N ARG A 736 -79.91 67.16 38.51
CA ARG A 736 -80.67 67.99 37.56
C ARG A 736 -81.95 67.31 37.10
N GLN A 737 -81.91 66.01 36.81
CA GLN A 737 -83.12 65.24 36.51
C GLN A 737 -84.10 65.23 37.69
N GLN A 738 -83.63 65.05 38.93
CA GLN A 738 -84.49 65.13 40.11
C GLN A 738 -85.11 66.52 40.31
N GLN A 739 -84.36 67.61 40.08
CA GLN A 739 -84.90 68.97 40.15
C GLN A 739 -85.93 69.24 39.06
N LEU A 740 -85.69 68.78 37.83
CA LEU A 740 -86.67 68.87 36.74
C LEU A 740 -87.96 68.10 37.05
N ILE A 741 -87.85 66.90 37.64
CA ILE A 741 -89.02 66.12 38.08
C ILE A 741 -89.77 66.84 39.20
N LEU A 742 -89.07 67.42 40.17
CA LEU A 742 -89.68 68.16 41.27
C LEU A 742 -90.38 69.44 40.80
N GLN A 743 -89.76 70.17 39.87
CA GLN A 743 -90.34 71.37 39.25
C GLN A 743 -91.58 71.02 38.43
N GLN A 744 -91.53 69.92 37.67
CA GLN A 744 -92.70 69.43 36.92
C GLN A 744 -93.84 69.01 37.85
N GLN A 745 -93.55 68.40 39.01
CA GLN A 745 -94.57 68.08 40.02
C GLN A 745 -95.18 69.33 40.65
N GLN A 746 -94.38 70.36 40.93
CA GLN A 746 -94.88 71.63 41.48
C GLN A 746 -95.77 72.39 40.47
N GLU A 747 -95.40 72.41 39.18
CA GLU A 747 -96.23 72.99 38.12
C GLU A 747 -97.54 72.21 37.92
N GLN A 748 -97.50 70.87 37.99
CA GLN A 748 -98.71 70.04 37.93
C GLN A 748 -99.64 70.30 39.14
N ALA A 749 -99.10 70.42 40.36
CA ALA A 749 -99.89 70.72 41.55
C ALA A 749 -100.50 72.13 41.51
N ALA A 750 -99.77 73.13 40.99
CA ALA A 750 -100.30 74.48 40.80
C ALA A 750 -101.43 74.53 39.76
N ALA A 751 -101.29 73.80 38.65
CA ALA A 751 -102.32 73.70 37.62
C ALA A 751 -103.60 73.01 38.14
N GLU A 752 -103.47 71.94 38.93
CA GLU A 752 -104.62 71.28 39.58
C GLU A 752 -105.34 72.21 40.58
N ALA A 753 -104.61 72.98 41.39
CA ALA A 753 -105.20 73.91 42.34
C ALA A 753 -105.94 75.07 41.63
N GLU A 754 -105.42 75.54 40.50
CA GLU A 754 -106.07 76.56 39.68
C GLU A 754 -107.32 76.02 38.95
N ALA A 755 -107.30 74.76 38.52
CA ALA A 755 -108.46 74.09 37.94
C ALA A 755 -109.59 73.92 38.97
N ARG A 756 -109.28 73.51 40.23
CA ARG A 756 -110.28 73.41 41.30
C ARG A 756 -110.93 74.75 41.65
N ARG A 757 -110.16 75.84 41.66
CA ARG A 757 -110.72 77.19 41.87
C ARG A 757 -111.67 77.60 40.74
N ARG A 758 -111.34 77.28 39.49
CA ARG A 758 -112.23 77.56 38.34
C ARG A 758 -113.50 76.69 38.36
N GLU A 759 -113.42 75.44 38.80
CA GLU A 759 -114.61 74.58 38.96
C GLU A 759 -115.56 75.06 40.08
N GLU A 760 -115.03 75.54 41.21
CA GLU A 760 -115.87 76.09 42.29
C GLU A 760 -116.53 77.42 41.90
N GLU A 761 -115.83 78.30 41.19
CA GLU A 761 -116.45 79.53 40.65
C GLU A 761 -117.53 79.23 39.59
N ALA A 762 -117.31 78.23 38.73
CA ALA A 762 -118.29 77.82 37.73
C ALA A 762 -119.58 77.27 38.36
N ARG A 763 -119.48 76.50 39.46
CA ARG A 763 -120.66 75.99 40.18
C ARG A 763 -121.52 77.08 40.81
N ARG A 764 -120.91 78.15 41.35
CA ARG A 764 -121.67 79.27 41.94
C ARG A 764 -122.41 80.09 40.88
N LEU A 765 -121.82 80.26 39.70
CA LEU A 765 -122.41 81.03 38.59
C LEU A 765 -123.56 80.29 37.87
N GLU A 766 -123.52 78.96 37.81
CA GLU A 766 -124.59 78.13 37.24
C GLU A 766 -125.88 78.19 38.10
N GLU A 767 -125.74 78.25 39.44
CA GLU A 767 -126.87 78.29 40.37
C GLU A 767 -127.58 79.65 40.38
N GLU A 768 -126.84 80.76 40.20
CA GLU A 768 -127.43 82.10 39.99
C GLU A 768 -128.11 82.24 38.62
N ARG A 769 -127.59 81.58 37.57
CA ARG A 769 -128.23 81.60 36.23
C ARG A 769 -129.56 80.87 36.18
N ARG A 770 -129.77 79.82 36.98
CA ARG A 770 -131.03 79.06 36.99
C ARG A 770 -132.23 79.83 37.58
N ILE A 771 -131.99 80.92 38.32
CA ILE A 771 -133.06 81.77 38.91
C ILE A 771 -133.39 82.97 38.01
N ALA A 772 -132.48 83.39 37.12
CA ALA A 772 -132.70 84.52 36.22
C ALA A 772 -133.45 84.15 34.91
N GLU A 773 -133.49 82.88 34.52
CA GLU A 773 -133.98 82.45 33.20
C GLU A 773 -135.51 82.21 33.11
N GLN A 774 -136.27 82.47 34.20
CA GLN A 774 -137.74 82.43 34.23
C GLN A 774 -138.45 83.75 33.89
N LYS A 775 -137.72 84.82 33.50
CA LYS A 775 -138.32 86.06 32.96
C LYS A 775 -137.73 86.41 31.60
N LYS A 776 -138.60 86.32 30.59
CA LYS A 776 -138.58 87.01 29.26
C LYS A 776 -138.24 86.14 28.04
N ASN A 777 -139.27 85.42 27.56
CA ASN A 777 -139.49 85.12 26.14
C ASN A 777 -139.75 86.42 25.33
N VAL A 778 -139.57 86.37 23.99
CA VAL A 778 -140.31 87.12 22.92
C VAL A 778 -139.41 87.77 21.81
N ILE A 779 -139.37 87.12 20.64
CA ILE A 779 -139.54 87.60 19.23
C ILE A 779 -138.48 88.51 18.52
N LYS A 780 -137.89 87.92 17.44
CA LYS A 780 -137.51 88.37 16.05
C LYS A 780 -136.45 89.47 15.72
N LYS A 781 -135.54 89.03 14.81
CA LYS A 781 -135.00 89.61 13.53
C LYS A 781 -133.95 90.77 13.50
N GLU A 782 -133.08 90.64 12.47
CA GLU A 782 -132.04 91.54 11.87
C GLU A 782 -130.68 91.62 12.61
N VAL A 783 -129.46 91.42 12.05
CA VAL A 783 -128.72 91.48 10.76
C VAL A 783 -127.67 92.62 10.73
N GLY A 784 -126.39 92.24 10.53
CA GLY A 784 -125.25 93.06 10.05
C GLY A 784 -124.17 93.38 11.13
N LYS A 785 -122.84 93.23 10.92
CA LYS A 785 -122.02 93.02 9.71
C LYS A 785 -120.54 92.70 10.09
N VAL A 786 -119.89 91.74 9.38
CA VAL A 786 -118.52 91.77 8.74
C VAL A 786 -117.27 91.74 9.66
N THR A 787 -116.19 90.95 9.46
CA THR A 787 -115.66 89.90 8.55
C THR A 787 -114.37 89.38 9.23
N ARG A 788 -113.86 88.15 9.08
CA ARG A 788 -113.11 87.56 7.94
C ARG A 788 -112.60 86.18 8.47
N THR A 789 -113.05 85.00 8.02
CA THR A 789 -112.55 84.14 6.91
C THR A 789 -111.01 84.05 6.85
N ASP A 790 -110.36 82.90 6.71
CA ASP A 790 -110.77 81.60 6.18
C ASP A 790 -109.74 80.53 6.60
N GLY A 791 -110.13 79.26 6.57
CA GLY A 791 -109.27 78.12 6.83
C GLY A 791 -109.33 77.11 5.69
N GLY A 792 -108.24 76.36 5.53
CA GLY A 792 -108.31 75.00 4.99
C GLY A 792 -107.45 74.66 3.77
N LYS A 793 -106.54 73.69 4.03
CA LYS A 793 -105.94 72.69 3.12
C LYS A 793 -104.79 73.08 2.18
N LYS A 794 -103.82 72.13 2.17
CA LYS A 794 -102.96 71.61 1.08
C LYS A 794 -101.54 72.21 0.82
N LYS A 795 -100.54 71.34 1.04
CA LYS A 795 -99.52 70.76 0.09
C LYS A 795 -98.22 71.53 -0.31
N VAL A 796 -97.09 70.83 -0.07
CA VAL A 796 -95.79 70.66 -0.80
C VAL A 796 -94.64 71.68 -0.73
N GLY A 797 -93.45 71.15 -0.36
CA GLY A 797 -92.11 71.42 -0.94
C GLY A 797 -91.27 72.49 -0.22
N SER A 798 -89.97 72.34 0.09
CA SER A 798 -88.92 71.37 -0.28
C SER A 798 -87.64 71.61 0.56
N SER A 799 -86.82 70.54 0.75
CA SER A 799 -85.35 70.47 0.95
C SER A 799 -84.72 71.17 2.19
N SER A 800 -83.77 70.61 2.96
CA SER A 800 -82.77 69.55 2.72
C SER A 800 -82.13 69.03 4.02
N SER A 801 -81.71 67.75 3.98
CA SER A 801 -80.69 67.00 4.77
C SER A 801 -80.78 66.94 6.31
N SER A 802 -80.62 65.81 7.00
CA SER A 802 -80.33 64.42 6.60
C SER A 802 -80.73 63.44 7.72
N SER A 803 -81.50 62.43 7.31
CA SER A 803 -81.64 61.04 7.77
C SER A 803 -81.62 60.68 9.25
N SER A 804 -82.73 60.05 9.63
CA SER A 804 -83.10 59.44 10.90
C SER A 804 -82.76 57.95 10.99
N SER A 805 -82.54 57.52 12.23
CA SER A 805 -83.20 56.39 12.94
C SER A 805 -83.10 54.93 12.45
N SER A 806 -82.51 54.13 13.36
CA SER A 806 -83.07 52.92 13.99
C SER A 806 -83.37 51.66 13.16
N SER A 807 -82.64 50.58 13.48
CA SER A 807 -83.16 49.25 13.87
C SER A 807 -81.97 48.44 14.42
N SER A 808 -81.99 48.03 15.69
CA SER A 808 -82.51 46.74 16.18
C SER A 808 -81.84 45.49 15.59
N SER A 809 -80.98 44.89 16.42
CA SER A 809 -81.05 43.50 16.88
C SER A 809 -81.27 42.39 15.84
N ARG A 810 -80.17 41.69 15.47
CA ARG A 810 -79.99 40.20 15.51
C ARG A 810 -78.87 39.77 14.55
N SER A 811 -77.64 39.66 15.06
CA SER A 811 -76.58 38.76 14.53
C SER A 811 -75.26 38.80 15.34
N LEU A 812 -75.31 39.02 16.66
CA LEU A 812 -74.14 38.85 17.55
C LEU A 812 -74.06 37.46 18.20
N SER A 813 -74.99 36.55 17.87
CA SER A 813 -75.04 35.18 18.38
C SER A 813 -74.25 34.16 17.56
N GLU A 814 -73.89 34.45 16.30
CA GLU A 814 -73.08 33.52 15.47
C GLU A 814 -71.56 33.77 15.58
N LEU A 815 -71.14 34.97 15.96
CA LEU A 815 -69.72 35.32 16.11
C LEU A 815 -69.13 34.94 17.49
N HIS A 816 -69.96 34.87 18.53
CA HIS A 816 -69.57 34.36 19.86
C HIS A 816 -69.50 32.82 19.92
N ALA A 817 -70.33 32.13 19.13
CA ALA A 817 -70.33 30.67 19.02
C ALA A 817 -69.11 30.11 18.25
N LEU A 818 -68.57 30.86 17.28
CA LEU A 818 -67.33 30.49 16.58
C LEU A 818 -66.07 30.71 17.44
N ARG A 819 -66.08 31.70 18.32
CA ARG A 819 -64.95 32.01 19.23
C ARG A 819 -64.77 30.95 20.33
N LEU A 820 -65.87 30.49 20.94
CA LEU A 820 -65.83 29.43 21.96
C LEU A 820 -65.44 28.04 21.40
N ARG A 821 -65.68 27.78 20.10
CA ARG A 821 -65.23 26.54 19.44
C ARG A 821 -63.77 26.57 19.02
N LEU A 822 -63.17 27.76 18.82
CA LEU A 822 -61.75 27.92 18.50
C LEU A 822 -60.88 27.80 19.78
N GLU A 823 -61.30 28.40 20.90
CA GLU A 823 -60.58 28.31 22.19
C GLU A 823 -60.57 26.88 22.77
N ALA A 824 -61.63 26.08 22.54
CA ALA A 824 -61.66 24.67 22.94
C ALA A 824 -60.77 23.75 22.06
N ALA A 825 -60.50 24.12 20.81
CA ALA A 825 -59.61 23.38 19.90
C ALA A 825 -58.13 23.75 20.09
N GLU A 826 -57.84 24.98 20.54
CA GLU A 826 -56.48 25.45 20.80
C GLU A 826 -55.93 24.95 22.16
N GLY A 827 -56.82 24.70 23.14
CA GLY A 827 -56.46 24.13 24.44
C GLY A 827 -56.02 22.66 24.44
N SER A 828 -56.27 21.90 23.38
CA SER A 828 -55.83 20.49 23.26
C SER A 828 -54.49 20.32 22.52
N LEU A 829 -53.98 21.36 21.87
CA LEU A 829 -52.77 21.28 21.03
C LEU A 829 -51.47 21.73 21.71
N SER A 830 -51.49 22.11 22.99
CA SER A 830 -50.32 22.67 23.69
C SER A 830 -50.01 22.05 25.05
N ARG A 831 -49.97 20.70 25.14
CA ARG A 831 -49.25 20.00 26.22
C ARG A 831 -47.98 19.36 25.67
N HIS A 832 -46.86 20.03 25.85
CA HIS A 832 -45.54 19.39 25.72
C HIS A 832 -45.34 18.46 26.93
N VAL A 833 -45.23 17.16 26.70
CA VAL A 833 -44.88 16.17 27.73
C VAL A 833 -43.40 15.86 27.59
N HIS A 834 -42.62 16.11 28.63
CA HIS A 834 -41.23 15.73 28.70
C HIS A 834 -41.11 14.24 29.08
N ILE A 835 -40.48 13.44 28.23
CA ILE A 835 -40.05 12.06 28.55
C ILE A 835 -38.54 12.12 28.81
N CYS A 836 -38.11 11.64 29.97
CA CYS A 836 -36.67 11.54 30.27
C CYS A 836 -36.11 10.30 29.58
N LEU A 837 -35.02 10.46 28.83
CA LEU A 837 -34.32 9.35 28.17
C LEU A 837 -33.59 8.50 29.23
N GLY A 838 -34.25 7.42 29.66
CA GLY A 838 -33.68 6.28 30.36
C GLY A 838 -34.15 4.98 29.69
N ASP A 839 -33.66 3.83 30.15
CA ASP A 839 -33.73 2.54 29.45
C ASP A 839 -35.16 2.03 29.10
N ASP A 840 -36.22 2.58 29.69
CA ASP A 840 -37.61 2.19 29.43
C ASP A 840 -38.42 3.23 28.59
N GLY A 841 -37.75 4.20 27.98
CA GLY A 841 -38.41 5.33 27.28
C GLY A 841 -39.30 4.94 26.09
N GLU A 842 -39.02 3.82 25.41
CA GLU A 842 -39.84 3.35 24.28
C GLU A 842 -41.16 2.69 24.74
N HIS A 843 -41.17 2.01 25.89
CA HIS A 843 -42.37 1.35 26.43
C HIS A 843 -43.40 2.38 26.94
N ASP A 844 -42.93 3.41 27.65
CA ASP A 844 -43.78 4.50 28.15
C ASP A 844 -44.36 5.36 27.02
N CYS A 845 -43.61 5.54 25.93
CA CYS A 845 -44.10 6.21 24.73
C CYS A 845 -45.22 5.40 24.06
N GLY A 846 -45.07 4.08 23.97
CA GLY A 846 -46.07 3.17 23.39
C GLY A 846 -47.40 3.12 24.16
N LEU A 847 -47.36 3.05 25.49
CA LEU A 847 -48.57 3.05 26.34
C LEU A 847 -49.37 4.35 26.23
N ARG A 848 -48.69 5.49 26.08
CA ARG A 848 -49.32 6.81 25.97
C ARG A 848 -49.94 7.08 24.59
N ILE A 849 -49.33 6.58 23.52
CA ILE A 849 -49.92 6.63 22.17
C ILE A 849 -51.22 5.82 22.12
N THR A 850 -51.29 4.71 22.85
CA THR A 850 -52.49 3.86 22.92
C THR A 850 -53.65 4.53 23.70
N GLN A 851 -53.35 5.44 24.63
CA GLN A 851 -54.35 6.25 25.35
C GLN A 851 -54.85 7.48 24.59
N LEU A 852 -54.16 7.87 23.51
CA LEU A 852 -54.53 9.01 22.64
C LEU A 852 -55.35 8.59 21.42
N ARG A 853 -55.72 7.31 21.31
CA ARG A 853 -56.44 6.72 20.17
C ARG A 853 -57.92 6.51 20.47
#